data_AF-A0A6G3YT43-F1
#
_entry.id   AF-A0A6G3YT43-F1
#
_cell.length_a   1.000
_cell.length_b   1.000
_cell.length_c   1.000
_cell.angle_alpha   90.00
_cell.angle_beta   90.00
_cell.angle_gamma   90.00
#
_symmetry.space_group_name_H-M   'P 1'
#
loop_
_entity.id
_entity.type
_entity.pdbx_description
1 polymer ?
#
loop_
_entity_poly.entity_id
_entity_poly.type
_entity_poly.pdbx_seq_one_letter_code
_entity_poly.pdbx_strand_id
1 'polypeptide(L)'
;MKKATQKAKAKALEILTNKMVAVALTSAFVGFTGGMALMGITLTEAKLHRLSPQSSALSLLLGAGVGVTLSSLVGLSLIQEKNQAISEAAKRTSTAQKEVVDAKQRLKALQDQLTQSREESVDLLKELQQFSDAYEQASKANKSLALVLDERNREILELNEHNQKLQTLVDRDEAAFDAALDEALNDQATEMQEAALKAARAQLEAHLQKISNAIPKAVCKRAKKLSAPLEAKIAELESERDALLSEITNLKAQIPGMLCNLEAALNEDTEAASYLATIEKLQHGVVERDRRIESLEAQVSDLTEALNAPKMFGSGSLLNRGNRLLAHAQEQGIILDAVDRRVSSDKAVHTFRFNARFDVVPEDALITLNRDAAKLRDELEALEPVMFKYDPENLLYYVSVTLNKRVMTRDDIDRLWLRPSAFKRLVKDVCAFRVSANKGGSKSPTVRNILGAKLLQGEKFKIRRYDPSAGSRKDFWRVAPTWNAYDQALAMAYEILKVIRERQAAKKQQPGTQFKWIYYVIDELDNTVADCNGRTAETLDGGEKTESQILLGAISKAAKEGEHLNIGLIVCTQTPNTRQLMKDESIDKAFWNNFTQIVVEANVFDYLGNSADGTKFTDLTNKFRQVSDWCNTENQAIEDEARKYRPALYVGKNRRDIIQLPLLGEYGFDKLDAAEPYDFEGFNAYDYPDPRSLDVCLGQAQNPTQRGTNSAQSDTKAKSSPKPEKPCQGNAARNSLVSQKTEKCPICGSRLHSNGIVKSGKHAGERQLICRNSKHTRKMGSKTYYSAIPAAQAVLDSRPVMPG
;
A
#
# COMPACT_ATOMS: atom_id res chain seq x y z
N MET A 1 -33.90 -18.92 -11.24
CA MET A 1 -33.98 -20.39 -11.05
C MET A 1 -35.24 -21.04 -11.62
N LYS A 2 -36.47 -20.66 -11.25
CA LYS A 2 -37.72 -21.32 -11.76
C LYS A 2 -37.81 -21.46 -13.30
N LYS A 3 -37.36 -20.46 -14.07
CA LYS A 3 -37.32 -20.50 -15.55
C LYS A 3 -36.29 -21.51 -16.12
N ALA A 4 -35.15 -21.70 -15.46
CA ALA A 4 -34.14 -22.67 -15.87
C ALA A 4 -34.62 -24.11 -15.60
N THR A 5 -35.32 -24.32 -14.49
CA THR A 5 -35.92 -25.60 -14.12
C THR A 5 -37.08 -25.98 -15.06
N GLN A 6 -37.90 -25.03 -15.50
CA GLN A 6 -38.93 -25.26 -16.51
C GLN A 6 -38.35 -25.60 -17.88
N LYS A 7 -37.27 -24.94 -18.29
CA LYS A 7 -36.59 -25.21 -19.57
C LYS A 7 -35.93 -26.59 -19.60
N ALA A 8 -35.34 -27.03 -18.48
CA ALA A 8 -34.77 -28.37 -18.34
C ALA A 8 -35.86 -29.46 -18.35
N LYS A 9 -37.00 -29.25 -17.66
CA LYS A 9 -38.13 -30.18 -17.68
C LYS A 9 -38.77 -30.30 -19.08
N ALA A 10 -38.92 -29.19 -19.80
CA ALA A 10 -39.44 -29.20 -21.17
C ALA A 10 -38.53 -30.00 -22.12
N LYS A 11 -37.21 -29.83 -22.01
CA LYS A 11 -36.24 -30.53 -22.85
C LYS A 11 -36.14 -32.04 -22.52
N ALA A 12 -36.29 -32.40 -21.25
CA ALA A 12 -36.36 -33.81 -20.84
C ALA A 12 -37.65 -34.50 -21.34
N LEU A 13 -38.78 -33.78 -21.30
CA LEU A 13 -40.06 -34.28 -21.81
C LEU A 13 -40.02 -34.48 -23.33
N GLU A 14 -39.41 -33.54 -24.07
CA GLU A 14 -39.21 -33.64 -25.51
C GLU A 14 -38.35 -34.87 -25.91
N ILE A 15 -37.27 -35.12 -25.18
CA ILE A 15 -36.40 -36.30 -25.39
C ILE A 15 -37.16 -37.61 -25.10
N LEU A 16 -37.95 -37.64 -24.02
CA LEU A 16 -38.75 -38.82 -23.65
C LEU A 16 -39.83 -39.11 -24.71
N THR A 17 -40.49 -38.06 -25.20
CA THR A 17 -41.55 -38.16 -26.21
C THR A 17 -40.99 -38.67 -27.53
N ASN A 18 -39.83 -38.15 -27.97
CA ASN A 18 -39.17 -38.59 -29.19
C ASN A 18 -38.70 -40.06 -29.11
N LYS A 19 -38.26 -40.52 -27.93
CA LYS A 19 -37.91 -41.93 -27.72
C LYS A 19 -39.14 -42.86 -27.69
N MET A 20 -40.25 -42.44 -27.08
CA MET A 20 -41.49 -43.23 -27.11
C MET A 20 -42.10 -43.31 -28.50
N VAL A 21 -42.03 -42.24 -29.30
CA VAL A 21 -42.47 -42.24 -30.71
C VAL A 21 -41.60 -43.17 -31.56
N ALA A 22 -40.29 -43.22 -31.33
CA ALA A 22 -39.40 -44.15 -32.03
C ALA A 22 -39.69 -45.62 -31.68
N VAL A 23 -40.03 -45.93 -30.43
CA VAL A 23 -40.43 -47.28 -29.97
C VAL A 23 -41.83 -47.67 -30.52
N ALA A 24 -42.76 -46.71 -30.58
CA ALA A 24 -44.09 -46.92 -31.17
C ALA A 24 -44.00 -47.15 -32.70
N LEU A 25 -43.13 -46.44 -33.41
CA LEU A 25 -42.90 -46.62 -34.85
C LEU A 25 -42.23 -47.96 -35.17
N THR A 26 -41.28 -48.41 -34.34
CA THR A 26 -40.64 -49.73 -34.52
C THR A 26 -41.59 -50.89 -34.19
N SER A 27 -42.45 -50.75 -33.17
CA SER A 27 -43.48 -51.75 -32.87
C SER A 27 -44.61 -51.79 -33.91
N ALA A 28 -44.98 -50.65 -34.50
CA ALA A 28 -45.92 -50.60 -35.62
C ALA A 28 -45.35 -51.24 -36.90
N PHE A 29 -44.04 -51.09 -37.17
CA PHE A 29 -43.37 -51.66 -38.35
C PHE A 29 -43.24 -53.19 -38.27
N VAL A 30 -43.05 -53.74 -37.05
CA VAL A 30 -43.04 -55.19 -36.80
C VAL A 30 -44.47 -55.77 -36.84
N GLY A 31 -45.48 -55.02 -36.36
CA GLY A 31 -46.89 -55.40 -36.46
C GLY A 31 -47.43 -55.44 -37.90
N PHE A 32 -46.98 -54.53 -38.77
CA PHE A 32 -47.46 -54.43 -40.15
C PHE A 32 -46.83 -55.47 -41.10
N THR A 33 -45.62 -55.95 -40.80
CA THR A 33 -44.94 -56.99 -41.58
C THR A 33 -45.26 -58.41 -41.10
N GLY A 34 -45.58 -58.60 -39.81
CA GLY A 34 -46.08 -59.87 -39.27
C GLY A 34 -47.56 -60.15 -39.53
N GLY A 35 -48.37 -59.10 -39.74
CA GLY A 35 -49.83 -59.20 -39.90
C GLY A 35 -50.32 -59.73 -41.26
N MET A 36 -49.50 -59.68 -42.33
CA MET A 36 -49.87 -60.22 -43.65
C MET A 36 -49.53 -61.70 -43.86
N ALA A 37 -48.81 -62.34 -42.94
CA ALA A 37 -48.49 -63.77 -43.01
C ALA A 37 -49.41 -64.67 -42.17
N LEU A 38 -50.36 -64.10 -41.42
CA LEU A 38 -51.16 -64.83 -40.41
C LEU A 38 -52.68 -64.81 -40.63
N MET A 39 -53.15 -64.43 -41.82
CA MET A 39 -54.59 -64.40 -42.16
C MET A 39 -55.00 -65.38 -43.27
N GLY A 40 -54.29 -66.50 -43.38
CA GLY A 40 -54.65 -67.60 -44.27
C GLY A 40 -54.01 -68.90 -43.83
N ILE A 41 -54.59 -69.54 -42.81
CA ILE A 41 -54.76 -71.00 -42.62
C ILE A 41 -55.37 -71.16 -41.22
N THR A 42 -56.69 -71.29 -41.18
CA THR A 42 -57.47 -71.77 -40.05
C THR A 42 -58.06 -73.14 -40.42
N LEU A 43 -58.19 -74.02 -39.41
CA LEU A 43 -58.92 -75.31 -39.38
C LEU A 43 -58.14 -76.50 -39.98
N THR A 44 -57.98 -77.67 -39.35
CA THR A 44 -58.72 -78.31 -38.24
C THR A 44 -57.89 -79.46 -37.65
N GLU A 45 -58.12 -79.74 -36.37
CA GLU A 45 -57.53 -80.80 -35.54
C GLU A 45 -57.82 -82.23 -36.05
N ALA A 46 -56.90 -83.18 -35.80
CA ALA A 46 -57.25 -84.54 -35.35
C ALA A 46 -56.03 -85.33 -34.86
N LYS A 47 -56.22 -86.00 -33.72
CA LYS A 47 -55.34 -86.96 -33.03
C LYS A 47 -54.69 -88.01 -33.95
N LEU A 48 -53.43 -88.36 -33.70
CA LEU A 48 -52.98 -89.76 -33.76
C LEU A 48 -51.70 -90.01 -32.94
N HIS A 49 -51.70 -91.19 -32.34
CA HIS A 49 -50.79 -91.69 -31.31
C HIS A 49 -49.33 -91.89 -31.76
N ARG A 50 -48.44 -91.88 -30.75
CA ARG A 50 -47.16 -92.60 -30.60
C ARG A 50 -46.82 -93.60 -31.71
N LEU A 51 -45.58 -93.54 -32.22
CA LEU A 51 -44.71 -94.73 -32.37
C LEU A 51 -43.22 -94.29 -32.29
N SER A 52 -42.47 -95.02 -31.47
CA SER A 52 -41.04 -94.91 -31.21
C SER A 52 -40.18 -95.46 -32.36
N PRO A 53 -38.91 -95.05 -32.50
CA PRO A 53 -37.94 -95.78 -33.32
C PRO A 53 -37.15 -96.79 -32.47
N GLN A 54 -37.13 -98.05 -32.89
CA GLN A 54 -36.11 -99.02 -32.51
C GLN A 54 -35.51 -99.68 -33.76
N SER A 55 -34.21 -99.95 -33.62
CA SER A 55 -33.40 -101.01 -34.22
C SER A 55 -33.07 -101.01 -35.72
N SER A 56 -31.81 -100.68 -35.98
CA SER A 56 -30.74 -101.61 -36.39
C SER A 56 -30.95 -102.58 -37.58
N ALA A 57 -29.95 -102.50 -38.47
CA ALA A 57 -29.14 -103.63 -38.97
C ALA A 57 -29.38 -104.19 -40.39
N LEU A 58 -28.25 -104.69 -40.90
CA LEU A 58 -27.99 -105.66 -41.99
C LEU A 58 -27.96 -105.18 -43.46
N SER A 59 -26.73 -104.93 -43.92
CA SER A 59 -25.92 -105.90 -44.67
C SER A 59 -26.46 -106.64 -45.93
N LEU A 60 -25.64 -106.52 -46.97
CA LEU A 60 -25.07 -107.59 -47.81
C LEU A 60 -25.84 -108.14 -49.04
N LEU A 61 -25.14 -107.98 -50.17
CA LEU A 61 -24.79 -108.95 -51.24
C LEU A 61 -25.71 -109.25 -52.45
N LEU A 62 -25.05 -109.05 -53.61
CA LEU A 62 -24.93 -109.89 -54.80
C LEU A 62 -26.15 -110.20 -55.68
N GLY A 63 -25.95 -109.95 -56.97
CA GLY A 63 -25.70 -111.10 -57.85
C GLY A 63 -26.60 -111.21 -59.08
N ALA A 64 -26.00 -110.87 -60.22
CA ALA A 64 -26.12 -111.53 -61.52
C ALA A 64 -27.48 -111.61 -62.24
N GLY A 65 -27.43 -111.27 -63.53
CA GLY A 65 -27.95 -112.18 -64.56
C GLY A 65 -29.11 -111.68 -65.42
N VAL A 66 -28.75 -111.14 -66.59
CA VAL A 66 -29.29 -111.46 -67.94
C VAL A 66 -30.81 -111.50 -68.15
N GLY A 67 -31.28 -110.75 -69.15
CA GLY A 67 -32.41 -111.22 -69.99
C GLY A 67 -33.39 -110.13 -70.42
N VAL A 68 -33.14 -109.57 -71.59
CA VAL A 68 -33.96 -108.57 -72.33
C VAL A 68 -35.33 -109.15 -72.74
N THR A 69 -36.38 -108.33 -72.75
CA THR A 69 -37.26 -108.16 -73.93
C THR A 69 -38.10 -106.87 -73.86
N LEU A 70 -38.28 -106.29 -75.04
CA LEU A 70 -38.73 -104.95 -75.37
C LEU A 70 -40.13 -104.61 -74.85
N SER A 71 -40.26 -103.54 -74.05
CA SER A 71 -41.48 -102.69 -73.93
C SER A 71 -41.27 -101.34 -73.21
N SER A 72 -40.03 -100.85 -72.99
CA SER A 72 -39.78 -99.76 -72.02
C SER A 72 -39.33 -98.40 -72.58
N LEU A 73 -39.46 -98.14 -73.88
CA LEU A 73 -38.99 -96.88 -74.48
C LEU A 73 -39.85 -95.63 -74.21
N VAL A 74 -41.05 -95.77 -73.61
CA VAL A 74 -41.86 -94.63 -73.14
C VAL A 74 -41.74 -94.43 -71.61
N GLY A 75 -41.23 -95.43 -70.87
CA GLY A 75 -41.04 -95.34 -69.42
C GLY A 75 -39.77 -94.60 -68.99
N LEU A 76 -38.70 -94.64 -69.79
CA LEU A 76 -37.40 -94.08 -69.42
C LEU A 76 -37.36 -92.53 -69.49
N SER A 77 -38.04 -91.88 -70.44
CA SER A 77 -38.07 -90.41 -70.47
C SER A 77 -38.92 -89.83 -69.33
N LEU A 78 -40.05 -90.48 -69.00
CA LEU A 78 -40.93 -90.08 -67.90
C LEU A 78 -40.28 -90.29 -66.51
N ILE A 79 -39.42 -91.31 -66.36
CA ILE A 79 -38.64 -91.52 -65.12
C ILE A 79 -37.51 -90.50 -65.02
N GLN A 80 -36.87 -90.13 -66.13
CA GLN A 80 -35.76 -89.16 -66.14
C GLN A 80 -36.25 -87.72 -65.86
N GLU A 81 -37.41 -87.35 -66.41
CA GLU A 81 -38.07 -86.06 -66.17
C GLU A 81 -38.60 -85.94 -64.73
N LYS A 82 -39.20 -87.02 -64.19
CA LYS A 82 -39.59 -87.08 -62.77
C LYS A 82 -38.38 -87.02 -61.84
N ASN A 83 -37.26 -87.68 -62.17
CA ASN A 83 -36.07 -87.65 -61.32
C ASN A 83 -35.37 -86.28 -61.32
N GLN A 84 -35.40 -85.54 -62.43
CA GLN A 84 -34.94 -84.15 -62.45
C GLN A 84 -35.84 -83.22 -61.64
N ALA A 85 -37.17 -83.36 -61.77
CA ALA A 85 -38.13 -82.59 -60.97
C ALA A 85 -37.99 -82.89 -59.46
N ILE A 86 -37.75 -84.14 -59.07
CA ILE A 86 -37.50 -84.55 -57.68
C ILE A 86 -36.16 -83.98 -57.18
N SER A 87 -35.12 -83.96 -58.01
CA SER A 87 -33.81 -83.38 -57.64
C SER A 87 -33.88 -81.86 -57.43
N GLU A 88 -34.61 -81.14 -58.30
CA GLU A 88 -34.83 -79.71 -58.15
C GLU A 88 -35.73 -79.39 -56.95
N ALA A 89 -36.78 -80.18 -56.72
CA ALA A 89 -37.61 -80.06 -55.53
C ALA A 89 -36.80 -80.31 -54.25
N ALA A 90 -35.89 -81.29 -54.24
CA ALA A 90 -35.00 -81.59 -53.11
C ALA A 90 -33.98 -80.47 -52.86
N LYS A 91 -33.46 -79.82 -53.91
CA LYS A 91 -32.61 -78.64 -53.77
C LYS A 91 -33.39 -77.44 -53.22
N ARG A 92 -34.64 -77.24 -53.66
CA ARG A 92 -35.50 -76.17 -53.15
C ARG A 92 -35.88 -76.39 -51.68
N THR A 93 -36.19 -77.62 -51.28
CA THR A 93 -36.48 -77.94 -49.87
C THR A 93 -35.24 -77.86 -48.98
N SER A 94 -34.07 -78.29 -49.45
CA SER A 94 -32.79 -78.10 -48.75
C SER A 94 -32.46 -76.61 -48.53
N THR A 95 -32.65 -75.79 -49.56
CA THR A 95 -32.43 -74.33 -49.48
C THR A 95 -33.42 -73.69 -48.50
N ALA A 96 -34.71 -74.05 -48.59
CA ALA A 96 -35.74 -73.57 -47.66
C ALA A 96 -35.49 -74.03 -46.21
N GLN A 97 -35.01 -75.25 -45.99
CA GLN A 97 -34.62 -75.73 -44.66
C GLN A 97 -33.46 -74.92 -44.08
N LYS A 98 -32.47 -74.56 -44.91
CA LYS A 98 -31.34 -73.72 -44.48
C LYS A 98 -31.80 -72.32 -44.10
N GLU A 99 -32.69 -71.71 -44.89
CA GLU A 99 -33.29 -70.40 -44.57
C GLU A 99 -34.13 -70.44 -43.28
N VAL A 100 -34.86 -71.54 -43.02
CA VAL A 100 -35.60 -71.72 -41.76
C VAL A 100 -34.66 -71.86 -40.56
N VAL A 101 -33.52 -72.53 -40.71
CA VAL A 101 -32.51 -72.64 -39.64
C VAL A 101 -31.87 -71.28 -39.37
N ASP A 102 -31.50 -70.53 -40.41
CA ASP A 102 -30.94 -69.18 -40.26
C ASP A 102 -31.96 -68.20 -39.65
N ALA A 103 -33.24 -68.30 -40.04
CA ALA A 103 -34.32 -67.51 -39.46
C ALA A 103 -34.52 -67.84 -37.97
N LYS A 104 -34.47 -69.13 -37.58
CA LYS A 104 -34.54 -69.55 -36.17
C LYS A 104 -33.36 -69.04 -35.35
N GLN A 105 -32.15 -69.03 -35.91
CA GLN A 105 -30.97 -68.48 -35.24
C GLN A 105 -31.07 -66.97 -35.04
N ARG A 106 -31.55 -66.23 -36.06
CA ARG A 106 -31.80 -64.78 -35.94
C ARG A 106 -32.88 -64.46 -34.90
N LEU A 107 -33.95 -65.26 -34.85
CA LEU A 107 -35.03 -65.06 -33.90
C LEU A 107 -34.56 -65.31 -32.46
N LYS A 108 -33.70 -66.32 -32.25
CA LYS A 108 -33.04 -66.56 -30.97
C LYS A 108 -32.12 -65.40 -30.56
N ALA A 109 -31.29 -64.89 -31.47
CA ALA A 109 -30.42 -63.74 -31.18
C ALA A 109 -31.20 -62.46 -30.81
N LEU A 110 -32.32 -62.21 -31.48
CA LEU A 110 -33.22 -61.08 -31.14
C LEU A 110 -33.89 -61.29 -29.77
N GLN A 111 -34.23 -62.52 -29.42
CA GLN A 111 -34.83 -62.86 -28.13
C GLN A 111 -33.83 -62.70 -26.99
N ASP A 112 -32.57 -63.07 -27.20
CA ASP A 112 -31.47 -62.86 -26.25
C ASP A 112 -31.19 -61.35 -26.07
N GLN A 113 -31.15 -60.56 -27.15
CA GLN A 113 -31.02 -59.10 -27.08
C GLN A 113 -32.17 -58.42 -26.33
N LEU A 114 -33.40 -58.88 -26.53
CA LEU A 114 -34.56 -58.35 -25.82
C LEU A 114 -34.50 -58.66 -24.32
N THR A 115 -33.95 -59.82 -23.96
CA THR A 115 -33.78 -60.23 -22.55
C THR A 115 -32.71 -59.36 -21.89
N GLN A 116 -31.57 -59.15 -22.55
CA GLN A 116 -30.51 -58.27 -22.07
C GLN A 116 -31.00 -56.82 -21.90
N SER A 117 -31.75 -56.28 -22.87
CA SER A 117 -32.29 -54.91 -22.78
C SER A 117 -33.30 -54.75 -21.64
N ARG A 118 -34.04 -55.81 -21.30
CA ARG A 118 -34.94 -55.82 -20.14
C ARG A 118 -34.17 -55.80 -18.82
N GLU A 119 -33.09 -56.57 -18.72
CA GLU A 119 -32.23 -56.58 -17.52
C GLU A 119 -31.58 -55.20 -17.30
N GLU A 120 -31.03 -54.59 -18.35
CA GLU A 120 -30.47 -53.23 -18.29
C GLU A 120 -31.52 -52.18 -17.86
N SER A 121 -32.76 -52.32 -18.33
CA SER A 121 -33.86 -51.44 -17.94
C SER A 121 -34.26 -51.59 -16.47
N VAL A 122 -34.19 -52.81 -15.92
CA VAL A 122 -34.47 -53.10 -14.51
C VAL A 122 -33.39 -52.51 -13.61
N ASP A 123 -32.13 -52.60 -14.01
CA ASP A 123 -31.02 -52.03 -13.23
C ASP A 123 -31.04 -50.49 -13.26
N LEU A 124 -31.37 -49.89 -14.42
CA LEU A 124 -31.58 -48.43 -14.52
C LEU A 124 -32.73 -47.95 -13.59
N LEU A 125 -33.80 -48.74 -13.46
CA LEU A 125 -34.91 -48.44 -12.55
C LEU A 125 -34.48 -48.51 -11.08
N LYS A 126 -33.59 -49.45 -10.71
CA LYS A 126 -33.03 -49.51 -9.35
C LYS A 126 -32.15 -48.29 -9.05
N GLU A 127 -31.30 -47.87 -9.99
CA GLU A 127 -30.47 -46.67 -9.82
C GLU A 127 -31.32 -45.40 -9.68
N LEU A 128 -32.37 -45.27 -10.47
CA LEU A 128 -33.33 -44.16 -10.36
C LEU A 128 -34.05 -44.15 -9.00
N GLN A 129 -34.41 -45.32 -8.48
CA GLN A 129 -35.03 -45.43 -7.16
C GLN A 129 -34.05 -45.02 -6.05
N GLN A 130 -32.80 -45.50 -6.10
CA GLN A 130 -31.76 -45.12 -5.14
C GLN A 130 -31.48 -43.62 -5.16
N PHE A 131 -31.46 -43.00 -6.34
CA PHE A 131 -31.30 -41.56 -6.47
C PHE A 131 -32.49 -40.78 -5.88
N SER A 132 -33.72 -41.26 -6.10
CA SER A 132 -34.92 -40.67 -5.51
C SER A 132 -34.87 -40.69 -3.98
N ASP A 133 -34.49 -41.82 -3.39
CA ASP A 133 -34.41 -41.99 -1.94
C ASP A 133 -33.31 -41.09 -1.32
N ALA A 134 -32.15 -40.98 -2.00
CA ALA A 134 -31.07 -40.08 -1.59
C ALA A 134 -31.49 -38.60 -1.67
N TYR A 135 -32.24 -38.22 -2.71
CA TYR A 135 -32.77 -36.87 -2.85
C TYR A 135 -33.77 -36.53 -1.72
N GLU A 136 -34.63 -37.47 -1.35
CA GLU A 136 -35.59 -37.25 -0.26
C GLU A 136 -34.89 -37.11 1.10
N GLN A 137 -33.84 -37.89 1.36
CA GLN A 137 -33.00 -37.75 2.54
C GLN A 137 -32.29 -36.38 2.60
N ALA A 138 -31.71 -35.93 1.48
CA ALA A 138 -31.09 -34.61 1.39
C ALA A 138 -32.11 -33.48 1.61
N SER A 139 -33.34 -33.63 1.11
CA SER A 139 -34.43 -32.67 1.35
C SER A 139 -34.82 -32.58 2.82
N LYS A 140 -34.89 -33.71 3.54
CA LYS A 140 -35.16 -33.74 4.99
C LYS A 140 -34.02 -33.10 5.79
N ALA A 141 -32.76 -33.37 5.42
CA ALA A 141 -31.59 -32.74 6.04
C ALA A 141 -31.58 -31.22 5.86
N ASN A 142 -31.91 -30.72 4.66
CA ASN A 142 -32.00 -29.28 4.40
C ASN A 142 -33.10 -28.59 5.21
N LYS A 143 -34.25 -29.24 5.41
CA LYS A 143 -35.31 -28.71 6.29
C LYS A 143 -34.86 -28.63 7.75
N SER A 144 -34.13 -29.63 8.23
CA SER A 144 -33.54 -29.62 9.57
C SER A 144 -32.53 -28.48 9.74
N LEU A 145 -31.65 -28.29 8.75
CA LEU A 145 -30.67 -27.19 8.76
C LEU A 145 -31.33 -25.81 8.79
N ALA A 146 -32.43 -25.62 8.07
CA ALA A 146 -33.18 -24.36 8.06
C ALA A 146 -33.74 -24.02 9.46
N LEU A 147 -34.27 -25.00 10.19
CA LEU A 147 -34.75 -24.81 11.56
C LEU A 147 -33.63 -24.42 12.52
N VAL A 148 -32.46 -25.04 12.39
CA VAL A 148 -31.27 -24.70 13.20
C VAL A 148 -30.77 -23.28 12.89
N LEU A 149 -30.82 -22.85 11.63
CA LEU A 149 -30.45 -21.49 11.24
C LEU A 149 -31.43 -20.45 11.80
N ASP A 150 -32.73 -20.73 11.79
CA ASP A 150 -33.74 -19.84 12.38
C ASP A 150 -33.55 -19.70 13.90
N GLU A 151 -33.23 -20.79 14.59
CA GLU A 151 -32.95 -20.77 16.03
C GLU A 151 -31.67 -19.97 16.36
N ARG A 152 -30.60 -20.14 15.57
CA ARG A 152 -29.36 -19.35 15.72
C ARG A 152 -29.55 -17.88 15.42
N ASN A 153 -30.38 -17.54 14.43
CA ASN A 153 -30.71 -16.15 14.13
C ASN A 153 -31.47 -15.49 15.28
N ARG A 154 -32.32 -16.24 15.99
CA ARG A 154 -33.02 -15.74 17.18
C ARG A 154 -32.05 -15.46 18.33
N GLU A 155 -31.12 -16.37 18.60
CA GLU A 155 -30.06 -16.17 19.63
C GLU A 155 -29.18 -14.94 19.33
N ILE A 156 -28.82 -14.72 18.07
CA ILE A 156 -28.03 -13.54 17.66
C ILE A 156 -28.80 -12.24 17.94
N LEU A 157 -30.11 -12.24 17.70
CA LEU A 157 -30.97 -11.09 17.95
C LEU A 157 -31.04 -10.76 19.45
N GLU A 158 -31.23 -11.78 20.30
CA GLU A 158 -31.23 -11.64 21.76
C GLU A 158 -29.87 -11.13 22.29
N LEU A 159 -28.74 -11.63 21.74
CA LEU A 159 -27.41 -11.15 22.09
C LEU A 159 -27.16 -9.69 21.68
N ASN A 160 -27.66 -9.28 20.51
CA ASN A 160 -27.53 -7.90 20.06
C ASN A 160 -28.32 -6.93 20.95
N GLU A 161 -29.52 -7.30 21.39
CA GLU A 161 -30.27 -6.50 22.36
C GLU A 161 -29.56 -6.39 23.70
N HIS A 162 -28.93 -7.48 24.17
CA HIS A 162 -28.14 -7.46 25.40
C HIS A 162 -26.91 -6.55 25.29
N ASN A 163 -26.19 -6.62 24.16
CA ASN A 163 -25.04 -5.76 23.90
C ASN A 163 -25.42 -4.28 23.82
N GLN A 164 -26.57 -3.94 23.23
CA GLN A 164 -27.06 -2.56 23.23
C GLN A 164 -27.35 -2.06 24.65
N LYS A 165 -27.95 -2.89 25.51
CA LYS A 165 -28.18 -2.54 26.92
C LYS A 165 -26.87 -2.32 27.67
N LEU A 166 -25.88 -3.18 27.45
CA LEU A 166 -24.54 -3.01 28.06
C LEU A 166 -23.86 -1.73 27.57
N GLN A 167 -23.94 -1.42 26.27
CA GLN A 167 -23.37 -0.18 25.74
C GLN A 167 -24.01 1.05 26.39
N THR A 168 -25.34 1.07 26.54
CA THR A 168 -26.02 2.19 27.22
C THR A 168 -25.65 2.33 28.70
N LEU A 169 -25.25 1.24 29.37
CA LEU A 169 -24.74 1.31 30.75
C LEU A 169 -23.33 1.88 30.79
N VAL A 170 -22.46 1.45 29.86
CA VAL A 170 -21.10 1.99 29.73
C VAL A 170 -21.14 3.48 29.43
N ASP A 171 -21.94 3.91 28.45
CA ASP A 171 -22.06 5.32 28.07
C ASP A 171 -22.57 6.17 29.27
N ARG A 172 -23.43 5.60 30.11
CA ARG A 172 -23.95 6.27 31.32
C ARG A 172 -22.87 6.39 32.40
N ASP A 173 -22.09 5.34 32.62
CA ASP A 173 -21.03 5.32 33.62
C ASP A 173 -19.86 6.22 33.19
N GLU A 174 -19.54 6.27 31.90
CA GLU A 174 -18.56 7.21 31.34
C GLU A 174 -19.01 8.66 31.52
N ALA A 175 -20.28 8.98 31.21
CA ALA A 175 -20.81 10.33 31.43
C ALA A 175 -20.82 10.72 32.93
N ALA A 176 -21.11 9.78 33.83
CA ALA A 176 -21.04 10.01 35.27
C ALA A 176 -19.61 10.21 35.77
N PHE A 177 -18.65 9.47 35.21
CA PHE A 177 -17.24 9.62 35.52
C PHE A 177 -16.69 10.95 35.01
N ASP A 178 -17.01 11.35 33.79
CA ASP A 178 -16.60 12.63 33.22
C ASP A 178 -17.16 13.81 34.02
N ALA A 179 -18.43 13.74 34.43
CA ALA A 179 -19.02 14.76 35.30
C ALA A 179 -18.32 14.85 36.67
N ALA A 180 -18.01 13.70 37.29
CA ALA A 180 -17.27 13.66 38.55
C ALA A 180 -15.81 14.12 38.41
N LEU A 181 -15.20 13.86 37.25
CA LEU A 181 -13.85 14.30 36.93
C LEU A 181 -13.81 15.82 36.71
N ASP A 182 -14.80 16.38 36.00
CA ASP A 182 -14.95 17.83 35.80
C ASP A 182 -15.23 18.56 37.12
N GLU A 183 -16.03 17.97 38.02
CA GLU A 183 -16.27 18.50 39.37
C GLU A 183 -14.97 18.47 40.20
N ALA A 184 -14.26 17.34 40.24
CA ALA A 184 -12.99 17.23 40.96
C ALA A 184 -11.88 18.13 40.39
N LEU A 185 -11.85 18.33 39.06
CA LEU A 185 -10.92 19.24 38.39
C LEU A 185 -11.27 20.70 38.67
N ASN A 186 -12.55 21.06 38.72
CA ASN A 186 -12.97 22.41 39.09
C ASN A 186 -12.66 22.69 40.56
N ASP A 187 -12.93 21.77 41.47
CA ASP A 187 -12.60 21.90 42.90
C ASP A 187 -11.09 22.06 43.10
N GLN A 188 -10.28 21.22 42.44
CA GLN A 188 -8.82 21.31 42.47
C GLN A 188 -8.32 22.60 41.81
N ALA A 189 -8.95 23.07 40.73
CA ALA A 189 -8.61 24.31 40.05
C ALA A 189 -8.92 25.52 40.94
N THR A 190 -10.03 25.52 41.69
CA THR A 190 -10.36 26.57 42.67
C THR A 190 -9.41 26.56 43.87
N GLU A 191 -9.09 25.39 44.44
CA GLU A 191 -8.11 25.31 45.54
C GLU A 191 -6.70 25.72 45.09
N MET A 192 -6.28 25.30 43.89
CA MET A 192 -5.01 25.71 43.31
C MET A 192 -5.01 27.19 42.92
N GLN A 193 -6.13 27.75 42.44
CA GLN A 193 -6.24 29.18 42.15
C GLN A 193 -6.21 30.01 43.43
N GLU A 194 -6.88 29.61 44.51
CA GLU A 194 -6.82 30.34 45.78
C GLU A 194 -5.45 30.25 46.43
N ALA A 195 -4.81 29.06 46.41
CA ALA A 195 -3.44 28.89 46.89
C ALA A 195 -2.43 29.67 46.03
N ALA A 196 -2.60 29.67 44.69
CA ALA A 196 -1.78 30.43 43.76
C ALA A 196 -2.05 31.92 43.86
N LEU A 197 -3.28 32.39 44.08
CA LEU A 197 -3.62 33.80 44.31
C LEU A 197 -3.05 34.29 45.64
N LYS A 198 -3.08 33.47 46.69
CA LYS A 198 -2.50 33.80 47.98
C LYS A 198 -0.96 33.84 47.90
N ALA A 199 -0.36 32.88 47.22
CA ALA A 199 1.08 32.86 46.96
C ALA A 199 1.52 34.00 46.02
N ALA A 200 0.75 34.29 44.98
CA ALA A 200 0.99 35.36 44.03
C ALA A 200 0.78 36.74 44.67
N ARG A 201 -0.22 36.92 45.53
CA ARG A 201 -0.39 38.15 46.33
C ARG A 201 0.78 38.35 47.29
N ALA A 202 1.19 37.31 48.02
CA ALA A 202 2.35 37.40 48.91
C ALA A 202 3.66 37.67 48.14
N GLN A 203 3.83 37.07 46.97
CA GLN A 203 4.97 37.34 46.08
C GLN A 203 4.90 38.75 45.48
N LEU A 204 3.72 39.21 45.06
CA LEU A 204 3.51 40.54 44.49
C LEU A 204 3.74 41.63 45.56
N GLU A 205 3.25 41.46 46.79
CA GLU A 205 3.56 42.35 47.91
C GLU A 205 5.05 42.37 48.23
N ALA A 206 5.71 41.20 48.27
CA ALA A 206 7.16 41.13 48.47
C ALA A 206 7.95 41.75 47.31
N HIS A 207 7.44 41.65 46.08
CA HIS A 207 8.07 42.21 44.88
C HIS A 207 7.84 43.72 44.81
N LEU A 208 6.65 44.21 45.13
CA LEU A 208 6.33 45.64 45.25
C LEU A 208 7.13 46.29 46.39
N GLN A 209 7.32 45.61 47.52
CA GLN A 209 8.18 46.09 48.61
C GLN A 209 9.67 46.14 48.18
N LYS A 210 10.14 45.17 47.39
CA LYS A 210 11.51 45.18 46.82
C LYS A 210 11.67 46.27 45.75
N ILE A 211 10.67 46.46 44.89
CA ILE A 211 10.63 47.48 43.84
C ILE A 211 10.55 48.89 44.45
N SER A 212 9.69 49.11 45.45
CA SER A 212 9.59 50.37 46.22
C SER A 212 10.93 50.75 46.87
N ASN A 213 11.71 49.77 47.32
CA ASN A 213 13.03 50.00 47.92
C ASN A 213 14.17 50.11 46.87
N ALA A 214 13.99 49.57 45.67
CA ALA A 214 14.99 49.53 44.60
C ALA A 214 14.85 50.67 43.57
N ILE A 215 13.63 51.18 43.33
CA ILE A 215 13.34 52.26 42.37
C ILE A 215 14.16 53.52 42.69
N PRO A 216 14.26 54.01 43.94
CA PRO A 216 15.05 55.23 44.22
C PRO A 216 16.56 55.04 43.99
N LYS A 217 17.09 53.81 44.14
CA LYS A 217 18.54 53.52 44.03
C LYS A 217 18.98 53.04 42.64
N ALA A 218 18.11 52.40 41.85
CA ALA A 218 18.43 51.89 40.52
C ALA A 218 18.08 52.89 39.40
N VAL A 219 16.98 53.64 39.52
CA VAL A 219 16.63 54.71 38.55
C VAL A 219 17.66 55.83 38.63
N CYS A 220 18.08 56.22 39.84
CA CYS A 220 19.08 57.27 40.04
C CYS A 220 20.51 56.88 39.58
N LYS A 221 20.83 55.57 39.48
CA LYS A 221 22.16 55.08 39.09
C LYS A 221 22.25 54.61 37.63
N ARG A 222 21.12 54.22 37.02
CA ARG A 222 21.06 53.75 35.61
C ARG A 222 20.61 54.86 34.65
N ALA A 223 19.74 55.79 35.08
CA ALA A 223 19.51 57.04 34.34
C ALA A 223 20.83 57.81 34.20
N LYS A 224 21.51 58.14 35.32
CA LYS A 224 22.83 58.82 35.33
C LYS A 224 23.98 58.13 34.57
N LYS A 225 23.84 56.90 34.06
CA LYS A 225 24.93 56.19 33.34
C LYS A 225 24.66 56.02 31.84
N LEU A 226 23.39 55.99 31.43
CA LEU A 226 22.97 55.90 30.02
C LEU A 226 22.49 57.24 29.48
N SER A 227 21.87 58.08 30.32
CA SER A 227 21.46 59.42 29.96
C SER A 227 22.60 60.41 30.09
N ALA A 228 23.53 60.29 31.05
CA ALA A 228 24.57 61.30 31.25
C ALA A 228 25.43 61.67 30.01
N PRO A 229 25.89 60.75 29.14
CA PRO A 229 26.63 61.17 27.94
C PRO A 229 25.71 61.72 26.83
N LEU A 230 24.45 61.30 26.76
CA LEU A 230 23.48 61.77 25.76
C LEU A 230 22.78 63.07 26.19
N GLU A 231 22.44 63.23 27.47
CA GLU A 231 21.97 64.47 28.12
C GLU A 231 23.09 65.49 28.21
N ALA A 232 24.34 65.09 28.44
CA ALA A 232 25.47 66.01 28.30
C ALA A 232 25.65 66.44 26.84
N LYS A 233 25.47 65.53 25.87
CA LYS A 233 25.54 65.89 24.44
C LYS A 233 24.35 66.74 23.99
N ILE A 234 23.15 66.46 24.49
CA ILE A 234 21.93 67.25 24.22
C ILE A 234 22.06 68.61 24.91
N ALA A 235 22.46 68.69 26.17
CA ALA A 235 22.68 69.97 26.85
C ALA A 235 23.84 70.77 26.24
N GLU A 236 24.90 70.11 25.75
CA GLU A 236 25.98 70.74 24.99
C GLU A 236 25.44 71.28 23.65
N LEU A 237 24.65 70.50 22.91
CA LEU A 237 24.04 70.93 21.65
C LEU A 237 22.93 71.98 21.84
N GLU A 238 22.18 71.95 22.94
CA GLU A 238 21.18 72.95 23.31
C GLU A 238 21.86 74.23 23.79
N SER A 239 22.94 74.13 24.56
CA SER A 239 23.78 75.27 24.90
C SER A 239 24.46 75.87 23.67
N GLU A 240 24.88 75.05 22.71
CA GLU A 240 25.48 75.50 21.45
C GLU A 240 24.41 76.12 20.53
N ARG A 241 23.21 75.54 20.47
CA ARG A 241 22.02 76.11 19.81
C ARG A 241 21.64 77.45 20.43
N ASP A 242 21.56 77.54 21.75
CA ASP A 242 21.12 78.74 22.44
C ASP A 242 22.20 79.83 22.41
N ALA A 243 23.48 79.46 22.43
CA ALA A 243 24.59 80.37 22.17
C ALA A 243 24.55 80.91 20.73
N LEU A 244 24.33 80.04 19.74
CA LEU A 244 24.20 80.43 18.33
C LEU A 244 22.94 81.28 18.09
N LEU A 245 21.82 80.97 18.74
CA LEU A 245 20.60 81.78 18.69
C LEU A 245 20.81 83.15 19.34
N SER A 246 21.51 83.21 20.47
CA SER A 246 21.89 84.46 21.12
C SER A 246 22.86 85.29 20.25
N GLU A 247 23.83 84.66 19.59
CA GLU A 247 24.73 85.32 18.64
C GLU A 247 23.99 85.80 17.39
N ILE A 248 23.09 85.01 16.82
CA ILE A 248 22.23 85.41 15.70
C ILE A 248 21.35 86.59 16.11
N THR A 249 20.82 86.58 17.33
CA THR A 249 20.00 87.69 17.85
C THR A 249 20.84 88.95 18.05
N ASN A 250 22.07 88.82 18.56
CA ASN A 250 23.02 89.93 18.68
C ASN A 250 23.46 90.47 17.31
N LEU A 251 23.74 89.61 16.33
CA LEU A 251 24.09 90.00 14.97
C LEU A 251 22.89 90.66 14.27
N LYS A 252 21.68 90.13 14.42
CA LYS A 252 20.43 90.76 13.94
C LYS A 252 20.18 92.11 14.59
N ALA A 253 20.61 92.32 15.84
CA ALA A 253 20.52 93.61 16.51
C ALA A 253 21.64 94.59 16.08
N GLN A 254 22.80 94.09 15.65
CA GLN A 254 23.92 94.91 15.15
C GLN A 254 23.76 95.31 13.68
N ILE A 255 23.08 94.49 12.86
CA ILE A 255 22.81 94.77 11.44
C ILE A 255 22.13 96.14 11.21
N PRO A 256 21.11 96.55 11.98
CA PRO A 256 20.51 97.89 11.88
C PRO A 256 21.49 99.03 12.19
N GLY A 257 22.36 98.86 13.20
CA GLY A 257 23.37 99.86 13.57
C GLY A 257 24.48 99.97 12.52
N MET A 258 24.89 98.85 11.93
CA MET A 258 25.81 98.84 10.81
C MET A 258 25.21 99.42 9.53
N LEU A 259 23.93 99.15 9.22
CA LEU A 259 23.21 99.76 8.11
C LEU A 259 23.11 101.29 8.28
N CYS A 260 22.86 101.77 9.49
CA CYS A 260 22.84 103.19 9.82
C CYS A 260 24.23 103.84 9.68
N ASN A 261 25.29 103.13 10.07
CA ASN A 261 26.68 103.57 9.85
C ASN A 261 27.10 103.49 8.38
N LEU A 262 26.53 102.56 7.59
CA LEU A 262 26.75 102.45 6.14
C LEU A 262 26.06 103.59 5.39
N GLU A 263 24.87 104.02 5.82
CA GLU A 263 24.20 105.23 5.33
C GLU A 263 24.98 106.51 5.71
N ALA A 264 25.62 106.53 6.88
CA ALA A 264 26.51 107.62 7.28
C ALA A 264 27.84 107.63 6.50
N ALA A 265 28.44 106.47 6.25
CA ALA A 265 29.68 106.31 5.48
C ALA A 265 29.46 106.40 3.95
N LEU A 266 28.24 106.21 3.43
CA LEU A 266 27.92 106.50 2.03
C LEU A 266 28.02 108.01 1.72
N ASN A 267 28.00 108.86 2.76
CA ASN A 267 28.30 110.29 2.64
C ASN A 267 29.81 110.62 2.81
N GLU A 268 30.64 109.67 3.24
CA GLU A 268 32.10 109.83 3.38
C GLU A 268 32.83 108.59 2.82
N ASP A 269 33.18 108.69 1.54
CA ASP A 269 33.76 107.65 0.70
C ASP A 269 35.14 107.16 1.22
N THR A 270 35.22 105.95 1.80
CA THR A 270 36.36 105.01 1.66
C THR A 270 36.26 103.64 2.39
N GLU A 271 35.29 103.35 3.26
CA GLU A 271 35.24 102.05 3.98
C GLU A 271 34.05 101.11 3.66
N ALA A 272 33.11 101.54 2.82
CA ALA A 272 31.85 100.80 2.55
C ALA A 272 32.05 99.38 1.97
N ALA A 273 33.11 99.15 1.20
CA ALA A 273 33.38 97.85 0.56
C ALA A 273 33.78 96.75 1.58
N SER A 274 34.47 97.13 2.67
CA SER A 274 34.88 96.21 3.75
C SER A 274 33.68 95.68 4.54
N TYR A 275 32.72 96.55 4.81
CA TYR A 275 31.50 96.20 5.53
C TYR A 275 30.55 95.34 4.69
N LEU A 276 30.41 95.62 3.38
CA LEU A 276 29.63 94.79 2.47
C LEU A 276 30.19 93.35 2.35
N ALA A 277 31.51 93.20 2.21
CA ALA A 277 32.15 91.89 2.18
C ALA A 277 31.97 91.11 3.49
N THR A 278 31.95 91.81 4.63
CA THR A 278 31.72 91.21 5.94
C THR A 278 30.27 90.78 6.12
N ILE A 279 29.32 91.57 5.64
CA ILE A 279 27.88 91.23 5.65
C ILE A 279 27.60 90.03 4.75
N GLU A 280 28.15 89.98 3.54
CA GLU A 280 28.01 88.82 2.64
C GLU A 280 28.58 87.55 3.27
N LYS A 281 29.75 87.63 3.92
CA LYS A 281 30.36 86.50 4.61
C LYS A 281 29.50 86.00 5.79
N LEU A 282 28.87 86.91 6.52
CA LEU A 282 27.95 86.57 7.61
C LEU A 282 26.64 85.98 7.07
N GLN A 283 26.09 86.52 5.97
CA GLN A 283 24.90 85.97 5.32
C GLN A 283 25.16 84.55 4.78
N HIS A 284 26.30 84.32 4.13
CA HIS A 284 26.68 82.98 3.69
C HIS A 284 26.83 82.00 4.87
N GLY A 285 27.42 82.47 5.99
CA GLY A 285 27.55 81.68 7.21
C GLY A 285 26.24 81.40 7.94
N VAL A 286 25.19 82.21 7.73
CA VAL A 286 23.83 81.92 8.21
C VAL A 286 23.17 80.86 7.32
N VAL A 287 23.25 81.01 6.01
CA VAL A 287 22.66 80.06 5.05
C VAL A 287 23.26 78.65 5.17
N GLU A 288 24.57 78.53 5.39
CA GLU A 288 25.19 77.21 5.65
C GLU A 288 24.71 76.56 6.95
N ARG A 289 24.48 77.36 7.99
CA ARG A 289 24.00 76.86 9.29
C ARG A 289 22.54 76.44 9.21
N ASP A 290 21.70 77.20 8.52
CA ASP A 290 20.29 76.85 8.30
C ASP A 290 20.18 75.52 7.52
N ARG A 291 20.98 75.33 6.47
CA ARG A 291 21.06 74.03 5.76
C ARG A 291 21.51 72.88 6.67
N ARG A 292 22.38 73.15 7.63
CA ARG A 292 22.83 72.13 8.58
C ARG A 292 21.73 71.76 9.58
N ILE A 293 20.93 72.73 10.02
CA ILE A 293 19.76 72.51 10.87
C ILE A 293 18.75 71.64 10.12
N GLU A 294 18.39 72.01 8.88
CA GLU A 294 17.47 71.21 8.04
C GLU A 294 17.95 69.76 7.85
N SER A 295 19.26 69.57 7.61
CA SER A 295 19.85 68.23 7.49
C SER A 295 19.79 67.42 8.80
N LEU A 296 19.92 68.07 9.96
CA LEU A 296 19.84 67.40 11.25
C LEU A 296 18.39 67.08 11.61
N GLU A 297 17.44 67.96 11.29
CA GLU A 297 16.02 67.71 11.46
C GLU A 297 15.55 66.52 10.62
N ALA A 298 16.01 66.40 9.37
CA ALA A 298 15.74 65.24 8.53
C ALA A 298 16.28 63.93 9.14
N GLN A 299 17.50 63.94 9.67
CA GLN A 299 18.10 62.76 10.31
C GLN A 299 17.38 62.36 11.61
N VAL A 300 16.94 63.34 12.40
CA VAL A 300 16.13 63.08 13.60
C VAL A 300 14.77 62.48 13.21
N SER A 301 14.16 62.98 12.14
CA SER A 301 12.92 62.41 11.59
C SER A 301 13.10 60.96 11.16
N ASP A 302 14.12 60.66 10.35
CA ASP A 302 14.42 59.31 9.85
C ASP A 302 14.70 58.32 10.99
N LEU A 303 15.46 58.75 12.00
CA LEU A 303 15.76 57.93 13.17
C LEU A 303 14.52 57.70 14.05
N THR A 304 13.65 58.70 14.17
CA THR A 304 12.39 58.58 14.90
C THR A 304 11.44 57.61 14.20
N GLU A 305 11.37 57.66 12.87
CA GLU A 305 10.59 56.71 12.06
C GLU A 305 11.13 55.28 12.20
N ALA A 306 12.46 55.11 12.12
CA ALA A 306 13.11 53.80 12.32
C ALA A 306 12.88 53.24 13.72
N LEU A 307 12.83 54.09 14.76
CA LEU A 307 12.58 53.66 16.14
C LEU A 307 11.12 53.24 16.37
N ASN A 308 10.18 53.81 15.62
CA ASN A 308 8.76 53.49 15.69
C ASN A 308 8.36 52.31 14.79
N ALA A 309 9.26 51.83 13.92
CA ALA A 309 9.00 50.67 13.08
C ALA A 309 9.01 49.35 13.87
N PRO A 310 8.03 48.45 13.66
CA PRO A 310 7.99 47.14 14.29
C PRO A 310 9.12 46.24 13.80
N LYS A 311 9.66 45.42 14.70
CA LYS A 311 10.65 44.39 14.34
C LYS A 311 9.94 43.25 13.62
N MET A 312 10.30 43.03 12.36
CA MET A 312 9.64 42.05 11.50
C MET A 312 10.17 40.62 11.70
N PHE A 313 9.36 39.62 11.38
CA PHE A 313 9.84 38.26 11.13
C PHE A 313 10.70 38.24 9.87
N GLY A 314 11.64 37.30 9.80
CA GLY A 314 12.50 37.09 8.62
C GLY A 314 11.72 36.75 7.35
N SER A 315 12.44 36.62 6.24
CA SER A 315 11.83 36.37 4.92
C SER A 315 11.24 34.96 4.79
N GLY A 316 10.00 34.88 4.27
CA GLY A 316 9.35 33.60 3.94
C GLY A 316 7.83 33.74 3.82
N SER A 317 7.20 32.99 2.90
CA SER A 317 5.76 33.12 2.62
C SER A 317 4.87 32.96 3.85
N LEU A 318 5.23 32.04 4.76
CA LEU A 318 4.51 31.82 6.01
C LEU A 318 4.85 32.83 7.11
N LEU A 319 6.06 33.41 7.09
CA LEU A 319 6.47 34.46 8.03
C LEU A 319 5.87 35.81 7.63
N ASN A 320 5.63 36.03 6.33
CA ASN A 320 4.92 37.19 5.81
C ASN A 320 3.51 37.33 6.40
N ARG A 321 2.86 36.22 6.78
CA ARG A 321 1.58 36.25 7.50
C ARG A 321 1.74 36.87 8.90
N GLY A 322 2.83 36.55 9.61
CA GLY A 322 3.19 37.22 10.87
C GLY A 322 3.49 38.71 10.68
N ASN A 323 4.15 39.06 9.56
CA ASN A 323 4.43 40.46 9.22
C ASN A 323 3.16 41.27 8.87
N ARG A 324 2.14 40.63 8.28
CA ARG A 324 0.83 41.26 8.08
C ARG A 324 0.11 41.53 9.40
N LEU A 325 0.22 40.62 10.37
CA LEU A 325 -0.32 40.85 11.72
C LEU A 325 0.38 42.02 12.43
N LEU A 326 1.68 42.22 12.21
CA LEU A 326 2.42 43.39 12.70
C LEU A 326 1.94 44.69 12.05
N ALA A 327 1.75 44.68 10.73
CA ALA A 327 1.24 45.84 9.99
C ALA A 327 -0.18 46.22 10.46
N HIS A 328 -1.06 45.23 10.62
CA HIS A 328 -2.41 45.45 11.18
C HIS A 328 -2.36 46.08 12.56
N ALA A 329 -1.51 45.57 13.46
CA ALA A 329 -1.35 46.16 14.79
C ALA A 329 -0.88 47.62 14.72
N GLN A 330 0.09 47.91 13.84
CA GLN A 330 0.61 49.26 13.62
C GLN A 330 -0.44 50.22 13.06
N GLU A 331 -1.30 49.78 12.13
CA GLU A 331 -2.44 50.56 11.62
C GLU A 331 -3.43 50.94 12.71
N GLN A 332 -3.56 50.10 13.74
CA GLN A 332 -4.39 50.36 14.92
C GLN A 332 -3.65 51.17 16.01
N GLY A 333 -2.45 51.69 15.72
CA GLY A 333 -1.64 52.47 16.66
C GLY A 333 -0.89 51.64 17.71
N ILE A 334 -0.83 50.32 17.56
CA ILE A 334 -0.18 49.40 18.51
C ILE A 334 1.10 48.84 17.86
N ILE A 335 2.26 49.19 18.40
CA ILE A 335 3.54 48.68 17.88
C ILE A 335 3.89 47.36 18.57
N LEU A 336 3.91 46.30 17.76
CA LEU A 336 4.31 44.94 18.15
C LEU A 336 5.64 44.56 17.50
N ASP A 337 6.44 43.76 18.19
CA ASP A 337 7.69 43.19 17.69
C ASP A 337 7.57 41.68 17.55
N ALA A 338 8.06 41.15 16.42
CA ALA A 338 8.19 39.72 16.21
C ALA A 338 9.11 39.06 17.26
N VAL A 339 8.60 38.03 17.92
CA VAL A 339 9.38 37.17 18.83
C VAL A 339 9.74 35.87 18.14
N ASP A 340 8.76 35.01 17.90
CA ASP A 340 8.95 33.74 17.20
C ASP A 340 7.64 33.17 16.64
N ARG A 341 7.76 32.05 15.91
CA ARG A 341 6.64 31.29 15.37
C ARG A 341 6.75 29.84 15.81
N ARG A 342 5.65 29.29 16.29
CA ARG A 342 5.49 27.86 16.59
C ARG A 342 4.53 27.20 15.60
N VAL A 343 4.75 25.91 15.35
CA VAL A 343 3.95 25.11 14.43
C VAL A 343 3.49 23.86 15.16
N SER A 344 2.20 23.56 15.07
CA SER A 344 1.61 22.33 15.61
C SER A 344 2.19 21.09 14.93
N SER A 345 2.07 19.92 15.57
CA SER A 345 2.55 18.63 15.08
C SER A 345 1.94 18.25 13.72
N ASP A 346 0.71 18.66 13.46
CA ASP A 346 -0.03 18.45 12.21
C ASP A 346 0.27 19.47 11.10
N LYS A 347 1.08 20.49 11.41
CA LYS A 347 1.46 21.63 10.56
C LYS A 347 0.29 22.46 10.02
N ALA A 348 -0.91 22.32 10.59
CA ALA A 348 -2.08 23.11 10.19
C ALA A 348 -2.19 24.42 10.99
N VAL A 349 -1.78 24.39 12.26
CA VAL A 349 -1.85 25.55 13.17
C VAL A 349 -0.50 26.21 13.33
N HIS A 350 -0.47 27.52 13.08
CA HIS A 350 0.70 28.39 13.18
C HIS A 350 0.46 29.42 14.27
N THR A 351 1.25 29.39 15.33
CA THR A 351 1.15 30.38 16.41
C THR A 351 2.28 31.38 16.29
N PHE A 352 1.94 32.64 16.06
CA PHE A 352 2.86 33.78 16.03
C PHE A 352 2.85 34.46 17.39
N ARG A 353 4.02 34.85 17.90
CA ARG A 353 4.15 35.55 19.19
C ARG A 353 4.85 36.88 19.02
N PHE A 354 4.39 37.86 19.78
CA PHE A 354 4.73 39.26 19.65
C PHE A 354 4.96 39.90 21.01
N ASN A 355 5.86 40.87 21.05
CA ASN A 355 6.10 41.72 22.22
C ASN A 355 5.59 43.13 21.95
N ALA A 356 4.92 43.78 22.91
CA ALA A 356 4.47 45.16 22.73
C ALA A 356 5.57 46.15 23.15
N ARG A 357 5.69 47.29 22.45
CA ARG A 357 6.65 48.36 22.79
C ARG A 357 6.10 49.43 23.76
N PHE A 358 4.86 49.30 24.24
CA PHE A 358 4.20 50.30 25.09
C PHE A 358 3.46 49.68 26.27
N ASP A 359 3.27 50.48 27.32
CA ASP A 359 2.48 50.17 28.52
C ASP A 359 0.98 50.39 28.25
N VAL A 360 0.41 49.67 27.27
CA VAL A 360 -1.04 49.61 27.09
C VAL A 360 -1.57 48.43 27.89
N VAL A 361 -2.68 48.65 28.61
CA VAL A 361 -3.38 47.58 29.34
C VAL A 361 -3.76 46.48 28.33
N PRO A 362 -3.37 45.21 28.57
CA PRO A 362 -3.55 44.15 27.57
C PRO A 362 -4.99 43.99 27.07
N GLU A 363 -5.98 44.15 27.95
CA GLU A 363 -7.39 44.08 27.60
C GLU A 363 -7.79 45.13 26.53
N ASP A 364 -7.35 46.38 26.68
CA ASP A 364 -7.67 47.47 25.74
C ASP A 364 -6.98 47.27 24.39
N ALA A 365 -5.73 46.80 24.42
CA ALA A 365 -5.00 46.43 23.22
C ALA A 365 -5.70 45.29 22.46
N LEU A 366 -6.18 44.26 23.18
CA LEU A 366 -6.89 43.14 22.57
C LEU A 366 -8.22 43.55 21.94
N ILE A 367 -8.99 44.44 22.56
CA ILE A 367 -10.24 44.96 21.98
C ILE A 367 -9.94 45.65 20.64
N THR A 368 -8.89 46.46 20.61
CA THR A 368 -8.49 47.22 19.43
C THR A 368 -7.96 46.31 18.32
N LEU A 369 -7.04 45.40 18.64
CA LEU A 369 -6.43 44.47 17.69
C LEU A 369 -7.46 43.52 17.07
N ASN A 370 -8.47 43.10 17.83
CA ASN A 370 -9.46 42.12 17.40
C ASN A 370 -10.69 42.72 16.72
N ARG A 371 -10.78 44.05 16.58
CA ARG A 371 -11.92 44.73 15.92
C ARG A 371 -12.18 44.19 14.51
N ASP A 372 -11.12 43.87 13.76
CA ASP A 372 -11.19 43.44 12.37
C ASP A 372 -10.81 41.96 12.17
N ALA A 373 -11.07 41.09 13.16
CA ALA A 373 -10.70 39.68 13.12
C ALA A 373 -11.21 38.91 11.87
N ALA A 374 -12.36 39.31 11.32
CA ALA A 374 -12.90 38.74 10.09
C ALA A 374 -12.11 39.15 8.83
N LYS A 375 -11.66 40.40 8.76
CA LYS A 375 -10.80 40.90 7.67
C LYS A 375 -9.46 40.18 7.68
N LEU A 376 -8.87 40.01 8.87
CA LEU A 376 -7.63 39.27 9.05
C LEU A 376 -7.73 37.80 8.63
N ARG A 377 -8.88 37.15 8.83
CA ARG A 377 -9.13 35.79 8.33
C ARG A 377 -8.92 35.71 6.82
N ASP A 378 -9.53 36.64 6.08
CA ASP A 378 -9.50 36.63 4.62
C ASP A 378 -8.11 37.00 4.10
N GLU A 379 -7.44 38.00 4.70
CA GLU A 379 -6.08 38.41 4.33
C GLU A 379 -5.01 37.35 4.62
N LEU A 380 -5.23 36.49 5.61
CA LEU A 380 -4.28 35.45 6.02
C LEU A 380 -4.64 34.05 5.49
N GLU A 381 -5.77 33.92 4.78
CA GLU A 381 -6.33 32.66 4.28
C GLU A 381 -6.57 31.63 5.41
N ALA A 382 -7.06 32.11 6.55
CA ALA A 382 -7.32 31.30 7.73
C ALA A 382 -8.71 30.64 7.67
N LEU A 383 -8.86 29.48 8.31
CA LEU A 383 -10.15 28.78 8.43
C LEU A 383 -11.11 29.47 9.41
N GLU A 384 -10.57 30.01 10.49
CA GLU A 384 -11.32 30.64 11.58
C GLU A 384 -10.94 32.12 11.72
N PRO A 385 -11.82 32.97 12.29
CA PRO A 385 -11.48 34.35 12.64
C PRO A 385 -10.16 34.44 13.42
N VAL A 386 -9.27 35.32 12.97
CA VAL A 386 -7.92 35.42 13.53
C VAL A 386 -7.95 36.40 14.70
N MET A 387 -7.74 35.87 15.90
CA MET A 387 -7.80 36.63 17.15
C MET A 387 -6.45 36.70 17.84
N PHE A 388 -6.04 37.91 18.22
CA PHE A 388 -4.98 38.16 19.19
C PHE A 388 -5.45 37.73 20.58
N LYS A 389 -4.53 37.11 21.31
CA LYS A 389 -4.67 36.75 22.72
C LYS A 389 -3.43 37.23 23.46
N TYR A 390 -3.55 37.42 24.77
CA TYR A 390 -2.43 37.76 25.63
C TYR A 390 -2.10 36.59 26.54
N ASP A 391 -0.81 36.26 26.63
CA ASP A 391 -0.28 35.25 27.52
C ASP A 391 0.32 35.96 28.75
N PRO A 392 -0.36 35.95 29.91
CA PRO A 392 0.10 36.67 31.10
C PRO A 392 1.34 36.02 31.73
N GLU A 393 1.63 34.74 31.46
CA GLU A 393 2.81 34.07 32.00
C GLU A 393 4.08 34.50 31.27
N ASN A 394 3.99 34.66 29.95
CA ASN A 394 5.12 35.04 29.11
C ASN A 394 5.15 36.54 28.78
N LEU A 395 4.09 37.29 29.13
CA LEU A 395 3.88 38.71 28.79
C LEU A 395 3.94 38.96 27.27
N LEU A 396 3.36 38.04 26.49
CA LEU A 396 3.38 38.09 25.03
C LEU A 396 1.98 38.10 24.45
N TYR A 397 1.81 38.84 23.37
CA TYR A 397 0.65 38.69 22.50
C TYR A 397 0.90 37.51 21.58
N TYR A 398 -0.14 36.73 21.28
CA TYR A 398 -0.04 35.64 20.34
C TYR A 398 -1.30 35.48 19.50
N VAL A 399 -1.11 34.94 18.32
CA VAL A 399 -2.16 34.68 17.34
C VAL A 399 -1.97 33.28 16.81
N SER A 400 -3.01 32.44 16.88
CA SER A 400 -3.02 31.12 16.27
C SER A 400 -3.82 31.16 14.97
N VAL A 401 -3.16 30.86 13.87
CA VAL A 401 -3.75 30.82 12.53
C VAL A 401 -3.82 29.37 12.07
N THR A 402 -5.04 28.87 11.88
CA THR A 402 -5.28 27.57 11.25
C THR A 402 -5.40 27.77 9.75
N LEU A 403 -4.40 27.29 9.02
CA LEU A 403 -4.37 27.42 7.56
C LEU A 403 -5.19 26.31 6.92
N ASN A 404 -5.93 26.66 5.86
CA ASN A 404 -6.54 25.66 5.02
C ASN A 404 -5.42 24.85 4.34
N LYS A 405 -5.26 23.56 4.66
CA LYS A 405 -4.47 22.68 3.78
C LYS A 405 -5.20 22.71 2.45
N ARG A 406 -4.63 23.37 1.45
CA ARG A 406 -5.19 23.35 0.09
C ARG A 406 -5.48 21.89 -0.25
N VAL A 407 -6.76 21.54 -0.34
CA VAL A 407 -7.18 20.20 -0.75
C VAL A 407 -6.70 20.04 -2.18
N MET A 408 -5.74 19.15 -2.37
CA MET A 408 -5.22 18.88 -3.70
C MET A 408 -6.35 18.28 -4.53
N THR A 409 -6.64 18.91 -5.66
CA THR A 409 -7.62 18.36 -6.61
C THR A 409 -7.00 17.17 -7.36
N ARG A 410 -7.84 16.34 -7.98
CA ARG A 410 -7.36 15.26 -8.85
C ARG A 410 -6.41 15.77 -9.94
N ASP A 411 -6.70 16.94 -10.52
CA ASP A 411 -5.88 17.56 -11.55
C ASP A 411 -4.52 18.04 -11.04
N ASP A 412 -4.46 18.53 -9.79
CA ASP A 412 -3.19 18.88 -9.15
C ASP A 412 -2.30 17.63 -8.99
N ILE A 413 -2.89 16.50 -8.58
CA ILE A 413 -2.20 15.22 -8.40
C ILE A 413 -1.78 14.60 -9.72
N ASP A 414 -2.61 14.69 -10.76
CA ASP A 414 -2.31 14.18 -12.10
C ASP A 414 -1.09 14.85 -12.75
N ARG A 415 -0.66 16.02 -12.26
CA ARG A 415 0.59 16.68 -12.66
C ARG A 415 1.83 16.15 -11.92
N LEU A 416 1.64 15.45 -10.80
CA LEU A 416 2.72 14.95 -9.95
C LEU A 416 3.14 13.51 -10.29
N TRP A 417 2.29 12.74 -10.97
CA TRP A 417 2.56 11.35 -11.36
C TRP A 417 2.24 11.05 -12.82
N LEU A 418 2.74 9.93 -13.33
CA LEU A 418 2.34 9.39 -14.62
C LEU A 418 1.04 8.61 -14.47
N ARG A 419 0.09 8.87 -15.37
CA ARG A 419 -1.21 8.18 -15.44
C ARG A 419 -1.06 6.68 -15.75
N PRO A 420 -2.04 5.83 -15.40
CA PRO A 420 -1.99 4.38 -15.65
C PRO A 420 -1.76 4.00 -17.11
N SER A 421 -2.27 4.80 -18.05
CA SER A 421 -2.07 4.59 -19.49
C SER A 421 -0.60 4.62 -19.93
N ALA A 422 0.28 5.29 -19.17
CA ALA A 422 1.71 5.28 -19.43
C ALA A 422 2.39 3.98 -19.00
N PHE A 423 1.77 3.18 -18.13
CA PHE A 423 2.38 1.99 -17.53
C PHE A 423 2.78 0.95 -18.57
N LYS A 424 1.90 0.64 -19.53
CA LYS A 424 2.20 -0.30 -20.63
C LYS A 424 3.47 0.09 -21.37
N ARG A 425 3.69 1.39 -21.62
CA ARG A 425 4.91 1.89 -22.28
C ARG A 425 6.14 1.76 -21.38
N LEU A 426 6.02 2.01 -20.07
CA LEU A 426 7.14 1.92 -19.13
C LEU A 426 7.70 0.50 -19.02
N VAL A 427 6.83 -0.52 -19.06
CA VAL A 427 7.24 -1.92 -18.87
C VAL A 427 7.59 -2.65 -20.18
N LYS A 428 7.39 -2.02 -21.34
CA LYS A 428 7.49 -2.66 -22.67
C LYS A 428 8.84 -3.33 -22.91
N ASP A 429 9.93 -2.58 -22.81
CA ASP A 429 11.26 -3.05 -23.22
C ASP A 429 12.10 -3.55 -22.04
N VAL A 430 11.46 -3.77 -20.88
CA VAL A 430 12.14 -4.20 -19.66
C VAL A 430 11.89 -5.68 -19.42
N CYS A 431 12.94 -6.46 -19.19
CA CYS A 431 12.86 -7.91 -18.92
C CYS A 431 13.11 -8.26 -17.45
N ALA A 432 13.82 -7.42 -16.69
CA ALA A 432 14.17 -7.65 -15.29
C ALA A 432 13.55 -6.57 -14.37
N PHE A 433 12.64 -6.99 -13.50
CA PHE A 433 11.96 -6.13 -12.54
C PHE A 433 12.25 -6.53 -11.11
N ARG A 434 12.39 -5.53 -10.24
CA ARG A 434 12.28 -5.69 -8.80
C ARG A 434 11.06 -4.93 -8.31
N VAL A 435 10.14 -5.63 -7.65
CA VAL A 435 8.95 -5.04 -7.05
C VAL A 435 9.11 -5.06 -5.54
N SER A 436 9.06 -3.90 -4.89
CA SER A 436 9.23 -3.78 -3.45
C SER A 436 8.00 -3.15 -2.79
N ALA A 437 7.38 -3.85 -1.84
CA ALA A 437 6.27 -3.31 -1.05
C ALA A 437 6.17 -3.97 0.33
N ASN A 438 5.72 -3.21 1.33
CA ASN A 438 5.47 -3.69 2.70
C ASN A 438 4.51 -4.89 2.76
N LYS A 439 4.39 -5.51 3.94
CA LYS A 439 3.45 -6.60 4.18
C LYS A 439 2.02 -6.11 3.93
N GLY A 440 1.29 -6.81 3.05
CA GLY A 440 -0.03 -6.37 2.58
C GLY A 440 0.02 -5.32 1.46
N GLY A 441 1.19 -4.82 1.10
CA GLY A 441 1.38 -3.95 -0.06
C GLY A 441 1.21 -4.68 -1.38
N SER A 442 0.93 -3.91 -2.42
CA SER A 442 0.42 -4.33 -3.74
C SER A 442 1.40 -5.09 -4.65
N LYS A 443 2.25 -6.00 -4.14
CA LYS A 443 3.29 -6.73 -4.91
C LYS A 443 2.69 -7.60 -6.02
N SER A 444 1.92 -8.63 -5.67
CA SER A 444 1.34 -9.56 -6.65
C SER A 444 0.45 -8.85 -7.68
N PRO A 445 -0.42 -7.88 -7.29
CA PRO A 445 -1.12 -7.00 -8.24
C PRO A 445 -0.19 -6.30 -9.24
N THR A 446 0.92 -5.72 -8.76
CA THR A 446 1.89 -5.03 -9.61
C THR A 446 2.54 -6.00 -10.61
N VAL A 447 2.95 -7.19 -10.15
CA VAL A 447 3.53 -8.22 -11.03
C VAL A 447 2.54 -8.62 -12.13
N ARG A 448 1.27 -8.80 -11.80
CA ARG A 448 0.25 -9.12 -12.82
C ARG A 448 0.01 -8.00 -13.81
N ASN A 449 0.06 -6.76 -13.36
CA ASN A 449 -0.03 -5.63 -14.27
C ASN A 449 1.18 -5.59 -15.22
N ILE A 450 2.38 -5.94 -14.76
CA ILE A 450 3.56 -6.09 -15.63
C ILE A 450 3.30 -7.18 -16.66
N LEU A 451 2.96 -8.40 -16.23
CA LEU A 451 2.75 -9.55 -17.12
C LEU A 451 1.57 -9.33 -18.08
N GLY A 452 0.46 -8.77 -17.62
CA GLY A 452 -0.69 -8.42 -18.46
C GLY A 452 -0.34 -7.36 -19.50
N ALA A 453 0.46 -6.35 -19.14
CA ALA A 453 0.95 -5.37 -20.10
C ALA A 453 1.84 -6.01 -21.19
N LYS A 454 2.66 -7.01 -20.84
CA LYS A 454 3.46 -7.80 -21.80
C LYS A 454 2.59 -8.62 -22.75
N LEU A 455 1.56 -9.30 -22.22
CA LEU A 455 0.60 -10.05 -23.04
C LEU A 455 -0.14 -9.14 -24.03
N LEU A 456 -0.61 -7.97 -23.57
CA LEU A 456 -1.26 -6.98 -24.43
C LEU A 456 -0.33 -6.34 -25.47
N GLN A 457 0.98 -6.58 -25.40
CA GLN A 457 1.95 -6.21 -26.44
C GLN A 457 2.17 -7.33 -27.46
N GLY A 458 1.50 -8.47 -27.30
CA GLY A 458 1.63 -9.64 -28.15
C GLY A 458 2.76 -10.58 -27.76
N GLU A 459 3.40 -10.36 -26.59
CA GLU A 459 4.45 -11.24 -26.11
C GLU A 459 3.85 -12.57 -25.64
N LYS A 460 4.32 -13.68 -26.21
CA LYS A 460 3.91 -15.04 -25.80
C LYS A 460 4.99 -15.62 -24.90
N PHE A 461 4.63 -16.00 -23.68
CA PHE A 461 5.58 -16.50 -22.69
C PHE A 461 5.05 -17.63 -21.83
N LYS A 462 5.97 -18.42 -21.26
CA LYS A 462 5.71 -19.31 -20.13
C LYS A 462 5.98 -18.58 -18.82
N ILE A 463 5.29 -18.97 -17.75
CA ILE A 463 5.56 -18.47 -16.39
C ILE A 463 6.12 -19.60 -15.56
N ARG A 464 7.20 -19.31 -14.83
CA ARG A 464 7.79 -20.16 -13.80
C ARG A 464 7.70 -19.39 -12.49
N ARG A 465 6.77 -19.80 -11.61
CA ARG A 465 6.47 -19.08 -10.36
C ARG A 465 7.10 -19.80 -9.18
N TYR A 466 7.90 -19.08 -8.42
CA TYR A 466 8.37 -19.47 -7.10
C TYR A 466 7.59 -18.67 -6.06
N ASP A 467 6.77 -19.33 -5.25
CA ASP A 467 6.02 -18.69 -4.16
C ASP A 467 5.93 -19.64 -2.96
N PRO A 468 6.83 -19.49 -1.96
CA PRO A 468 6.84 -20.31 -0.76
C PRO A 468 5.67 -20.00 0.20
N SER A 469 4.93 -18.92 -0.07
CA SER A 469 3.74 -18.50 0.67
C SER A 469 2.43 -18.76 -0.10
N ALA A 470 2.51 -19.58 -1.16
CA ALA A 470 1.34 -20.01 -1.93
C ALA A 470 0.28 -20.69 -1.04
N GLY A 471 -0.98 -20.48 -1.36
CA GLY A 471 -2.10 -20.97 -0.54
C GLY A 471 -2.40 -20.13 0.72
N SER A 472 -1.67 -19.02 0.92
CA SER A 472 -2.06 -18.04 1.94
C SER A 472 -3.39 -17.36 1.56
N ARG A 473 -4.09 -16.79 2.56
CA ARG A 473 -5.33 -16.01 2.34
C ARG A 473 -5.17 -14.79 1.40
N LYS A 474 -3.94 -14.43 1.05
CA LYS A 474 -3.60 -13.30 0.19
C LYS A 474 -2.97 -13.73 -1.13
N ASP A 475 -2.99 -15.03 -1.44
CA ASP A 475 -2.62 -15.52 -2.75
C ASP A 475 -3.78 -15.31 -3.72
N PHE A 476 -3.63 -14.35 -4.62
CA PHE A 476 -4.67 -14.03 -5.60
C PHE A 476 -4.44 -14.77 -6.93
N TRP A 477 -3.39 -15.58 -7.08
CA TRP A 477 -2.89 -16.02 -8.39
C TRP A 477 -3.71 -17.17 -8.96
N ARG A 478 -4.09 -17.08 -10.24
CA ARG A 478 -4.73 -18.18 -10.99
C ARG A 478 -3.72 -19.19 -11.56
N VAL A 479 -2.43 -18.89 -11.51
CA VAL A 479 -1.36 -19.78 -12.01
C VAL A 479 -0.69 -20.45 -10.83
N ALA A 480 -0.61 -21.78 -10.85
CA ALA A 480 0.04 -22.55 -9.79
C ALA A 480 1.51 -22.14 -9.64
N PRO A 481 2.05 -22.11 -8.41
CA PRO A 481 3.49 -22.06 -8.25
C PRO A 481 4.14 -23.31 -8.86
N THR A 482 5.22 -23.12 -9.62
CA THR A 482 6.12 -24.21 -10.03
C THR A 482 6.90 -24.73 -8.83
N TRP A 483 7.26 -23.83 -7.91
CA TRP A 483 7.90 -24.13 -6.63
C TRP A 483 7.17 -23.40 -5.51
N ASN A 484 6.78 -24.14 -4.48
CA ASN A 484 5.89 -23.66 -3.41
C ASN A 484 6.48 -23.79 -2.01
N ALA A 485 7.77 -24.11 -1.90
CA ALA A 485 8.46 -24.28 -0.63
C ALA A 485 9.86 -23.64 -0.65
N TYR A 486 10.36 -23.30 0.54
CA TYR A 486 11.65 -22.64 0.67
C TYR A 486 12.83 -23.51 0.21
N ASP A 487 12.79 -24.81 0.51
CA ASP A 487 13.80 -25.80 0.10
C ASP A 487 13.90 -26.02 -1.42
N GLN A 488 12.86 -25.65 -2.18
CA GLN A 488 12.84 -25.72 -3.63
C GLN A 488 13.55 -24.55 -4.33
N ALA A 489 14.02 -23.54 -3.59
CA ALA A 489 14.71 -22.38 -4.16
C ALA A 489 15.95 -22.76 -4.96
N LEU A 490 16.68 -23.78 -4.52
CA LEU A 490 17.88 -24.26 -5.20
C LEU A 490 17.55 -24.96 -6.53
N ALA A 491 16.46 -25.74 -6.56
CA ALA A 491 15.99 -26.38 -7.79
C ALA A 491 15.61 -25.35 -8.85
N MET A 492 14.92 -24.27 -8.45
CA MET A 492 14.65 -23.12 -9.32
C MET A 492 15.96 -22.48 -9.83
N ALA A 493 16.94 -22.24 -8.96
CA ALA A 493 18.20 -21.63 -9.34
C ALA A 493 18.96 -22.46 -10.40
N TYR A 494 18.99 -23.79 -10.23
CA TYR A 494 19.58 -24.68 -11.22
C TYR A 494 18.80 -24.71 -12.53
N GLU A 495 17.47 -24.66 -12.51
CA GLU A 495 16.67 -24.57 -13.74
C GLU A 495 17.04 -23.30 -14.53
N ILE A 496 17.08 -22.14 -13.86
CA ILE A 496 17.45 -20.86 -14.48
C ILE A 496 18.84 -20.98 -15.15
N LEU A 497 19.83 -21.50 -14.41
CA LEU A 497 21.20 -21.65 -14.93
C LEU A 497 21.27 -22.64 -16.11
N LYS A 498 20.52 -23.74 -16.04
CA LYS A 498 20.42 -24.74 -17.10
C LYS A 498 19.82 -24.13 -18.38
N VAL A 499 18.68 -23.45 -18.28
CA VAL A 499 18.02 -22.80 -19.43
C VAL A 499 18.93 -21.76 -20.07
N ILE A 500 19.66 -20.97 -19.27
CA ILE A 500 20.65 -20.01 -19.78
C ILE A 500 21.74 -20.74 -20.59
N ARG A 501 22.34 -21.81 -20.03
CA ARG A 501 23.40 -22.58 -20.71
C ARG A 501 22.91 -23.19 -22.03
N GLU A 502 21.72 -23.79 -22.01
CA GLU A 502 21.10 -24.40 -23.20
C GLU A 502 20.86 -23.38 -24.30
N ARG A 503 20.25 -22.23 -23.96
CA ARG A 503 19.96 -21.17 -24.94
C ARG A 503 21.23 -20.50 -25.47
N GLN A 504 22.27 -20.35 -24.64
CA GLN A 504 23.58 -19.88 -25.08
C GLN A 504 24.24 -20.86 -26.06
N ALA A 505 24.21 -22.16 -25.76
CA ALA A 505 24.74 -23.18 -26.65
C ALA A 505 23.99 -23.20 -28.00
N ALA A 506 22.65 -23.15 -27.96
CA ALA A 506 21.83 -23.09 -29.17
C ALA A 506 22.14 -21.83 -30.01
N LYS A 507 22.32 -20.65 -29.41
CA LYS A 507 22.71 -19.44 -30.14
C LYS A 507 24.11 -19.50 -30.73
N LYS A 508 25.05 -20.16 -30.05
CA LYS A 508 26.41 -20.39 -30.59
C LYS A 508 26.38 -21.33 -31.80
N GLN A 509 25.53 -22.35 -31.78
CA GLN A 509 25.35 -23.29 -32.88
C GLN A 509 24.59 -22.67 -34.06
N GLN A 510 23.52 -21.93 -33.78
CA GLN A 510 22.69 -21.27 -34.79
C GLN A 510 22.41 -19.81 -34.39
N PRO A 511 23.22 -18.87 -34.88
CA PRO A 511 22.96 -17.44 -34.70
C PRO A 511 21.58 -17.06 -35.23
N GLY A 512 20.84 -16.25 -34.48
CA GLY A 512 19.46 -15.84 -34.83
C GLY A 512 18.35 -16.77 -34.31
N THR A 513 18.69 -17.86 -33.61
CA THR A 513 17.69 -18.71 -32.93
C THR A 513 16.78 -17.85 -32.03
N GLN A 514 15.48 -17.94 -32.27
CA GLN A 514 14.45 -17.28 -31.46
C GLN A 514 13.91 -18.25 -30.42
N PHE A 515 13.80 -17.78 -29.18
CA PHE A 515 13.23 -18.56 -28.09
C PHE A 515 11.88 -17.98 -27.67
N LYS A 516 10.97 -18.85 -27.23
CA LYS A 516 9.78 -18.41 -26.50
C LYS A 516 10.20 -17.78 -25.17
N TRP A 517 9.53 -16.71 -24.78
CA TRP A 517 9.81 -16.05 -23.50
C TRP A 517 9.49 -16.96 -22.32
N ILE A 518 10.30 -16.89 -21.28
CA ILE A 518 10.02 -17.51 -19.97
C ILE A 518 10.19 -16.42 -18.91
N TYR A 519 9.15 -16.14 -18.14
CA TYR A 519 9.22 -15.25 -16.98
C TYR A 519 9.35 -16.04 -15.70
N TYR A 520 10.46 -15.84 -15.00
CA TYR A 520 10.63 -16.30 -13.62
C TYR A 520 10.07 -15.25 -12.67
N VAL A 521 9.03 -15.60 -11.93
CA VAL A 521 8.43 -14.75 -10.90
C VAL A 521 8.80 -15.32 -9.55
N ILE A 522 9.61 -14.58 -8.79
CA ILE A 522 10.14 -15.01 -7.50
C ILE A 522 9.51 -14.15 -6.42
N ASP A 523 8.55 -14.70 -5.68
CA ASP A 523 7.96 -14.03 -4.51
C ASP A 523 8.81 -14.26 -3.26
N GLU A 524 8.72 -13.33 -2.29
CA GLU A 524 9.39 -13.39 -1.00
C GLU A 524 10.91 -13.65 -1.04
N LEU A 525 11.64 -13.01 -1.96
CA LEU A 525 13.08 -13.21 -2.12
C LEU A 525 13.87 -12.94 -0.83
N ASP A 526 13.47 -11.92 -0.05
CA ASP A 526 14.14 -11.57 1.22
C ASP A 526 14.13 -12.73 2.22
N ASN A 527 12.97 -13.38 2.38
CA ASN A 527 12.81 -14.53 3.27
C ASN A 527 13.53 -15.75 2.71
N THR A 528 13.48 -15.93 1.38
CA THR A 528 14.10 -17.06 0.69
C THR A 528 15.62 -17.03 0.85
N VAL A 529 16.24 -15.86 0.64
CA VAL A 529 17.68 -15.69 0.86
C VAL A 529 18.03 -15.90 2.33
N ALA A 530 17.19 -15.42 3.26
CA ALA A 530 17.40 -15.64 4.69
C ALA A 530 17.35 -17.13 5.07
N ASP A 531 16.45 -17.91 4.47
CA ASP A 531 16.33 -19.36 4.70
C ASP A 531 17.49 -20.14 4.07
N CYS A 532 17.97 -19.74 2.89
CA CYS A 532 19.13 -20.35 2.23
C CYS A 532 20.49 -19.99 2.88
N ASN A 533 20.53 -18.97 3.75
CA ASN A 533 21.78 -18.55 4.37
C ASN A 533 22.33 -19.63 5.33
N GLY A 534 23.60 -19.99 5.14
CA GLY A 534 24.30 -20.95 5.99
C GLY A 534 24.19 -22.42 5.57
N ARG A 535 23.39 -22.73 4.54
CA ARG A 535 23.39 -24.05 3.87
C ARG A 535 24.36 -24.04 2.70
N THR A 536 25.10 -25.12 2.49
CA THR A 536 25.99 -25.31 1.34
C THR A 536 25.44 -26.34 0.38
N ALA A 537 25.73 -26.16 -0.91
CA ALA A 537 25.37 -27.08 -1.97
C ALA A 537 26.44 -27.08 -3.08
N GLU A 538 26.50 -28.19 -3.81
CA GLU A 538 27.41 -28.36 -4.94
C GLU A 538 26.92 -27.57 -6.16
N THR A 539 27.78 -26.78 -6.77
CA THR A 539 27.49 -26.01 -7.98
C THR A 539 27.46 -26.92 -9.21
N LEU A 540 26.82 -26.48 -10.29
CA LEU A 540 26.82 -27.19 -11.59
C LEU A 540 28.22 -27.39 -12.19
N ASP A 541 29.24 -26.70 -11.66
CA ASP A 541 30.63 -26.76 -12.13
C ASP A 541 31.55 -27.52 -11.14
N GLY A 542 30.97 -28.22 -10.15
CA GLY A 542 31.70 -29.12 -9.23
C GLY A 542 32.39 -28.45 -8.03
N GLY A 543 32.11 -27.17 -7.75
CA GLY A 543 32.58 -26.48 -6.53
C GLY A 543 31.48 -26.34 -5.47
N GLU A 544 31.82 -26.14 -4.20
CA GLU A 544 30.84 -25.91 -3.12
C GLU A 544 30.61 -24.41 -2.87
N LYS A 545 29.35 -23.99 -2.75
CA LYS A 545 28.95 -22.60 -2.41
C LYS A 545 27.77 -22.63 -1.46
N THR A 546 27.47 -21.50 -0.81
CA THR A 546 26.23 -21.39 -0.06
C THR A 546 25.03 -21.41 -1.01
N GLU A 547 23.90 -21.96 -0.58
CA GLU A 547 22.67 -21.97 -1.40
C GLU A 547 22.24 -20.54 -1.77
N SER A 548 22.43 -19.58 -0.86
CA SER A 548 22.20 -18.14 -1.12
C SER A 548 23.03 -17.63 -2.31
N GLN A 549 24.31 -17.99 -2.37
CA GLN A 549 25.21 -17.58 -3.46
C GLN A 549 24.80 -18.20 -4.80
N ILE A 550 24.35 -19.45 -4.80
CA ILE A 550 23.87 -20.12 -6.01
C ILE A 550 22.59 -19.46 -6.51
N LEU A 551 21.62 -19.25 -5.61
CA LEU A 551 20.36 -18.58 -5.91
C LEU A 551 20.57 -17.18 -6.48
N LEU A 552 21.35 -16.35 -5.78
CA LEU A 552 21.62 -14.97 -6.17
C LEU A 552 22.49 -14.89 -7.42
N GLY A 553 23.41 -15.85 -7.62
CA GLY A 553 24.18 -16.01 -8.84
C GLY A 553 23.30 -16.32 -10.06
N ALA A 554 22.31 -17.22 -9.91
CA ALA A 554 21.35 -17.53 -10.96
C ALA A 554 20.49 -16.31 -11.34
N ILE A 555 19.95 -15.61 -10.33
CA ILE A 555 19.19 -14.36 -10.48
C ILE A 555 20.05 -13.28 -11.17
N SER A 556 21.31 -13.12 -10.76
CA SER A 556 22.27 -12.18 -11.37
C SER A 556 22.45 -12.44 -12.86
N LYS A 557 22.70 -13.71 -13.20
CA LYS A 557 22.96 -14.14 -14.57
C LYS A 557 21.72 -13.95 -15.45
N ALA A 558 20.54 -14.31 -14.94
CA ALA A 558 19.27 -14.07 -15.61
C ALA A 558 18.99 -12.57 -15.82
N ALA A 559 19.27 -11.71 -14.85
CA ALA A 559 19.06 -10.26 -15.00
C ALA A 559 20.00 -9.64 -16.04
N LYS A 560 21.24 -10.12 -16.16
CA LYS A 560 22.25 -9.60 -17.10
C LYS A 560 22.10 -10.14 -18.52
N GLU A 561 21.81 -11.43 -18.66
CA GLU A 561 21.82 -12.13 -19.95
C GLU A 561 20.41 -12.42 -20.47
N GLY A 562 19.39 -12.26 -19.63
CA GLY A 562 18.03 -12.74 -19.90
C GLY A 562 17.37 -12.11 -21.11
N GLU A 563 17.57 -10.80 -21.33
CA GLU A 563 17.00 -10.10 -22.50
C GLU A 563 17.43 -10.77 -23.82
N HIS A 564 18.72 -11.04 -23.96
CA HIS A 564 19.28 -11.69 -25.15
C HIS A 564 18.87 -13.16 -25.24
N LEU A 565 18.39 -13.78 -24.17
CA LEU A 565 17.99 -15.17 -24.15
C LEU A 565 16.48 -15.34 -24.05
N ASN A 566 15.67 -14.28 -24.17
CA ASN A 566 14.22 -14.30 -23.95
C ASN A 566 13.83 -14.89 -22.57
N ILE A 567 14.55 -14.50 -21.53
CA ILE A 567 14.28 -14.83 -20.14
C ILE A 567 13.93 -13.53 -19.40
N GLY A 568 12.72 -13.45 -18.89
CA GLY A 568 12.27 -12.38 -18.03
C GLY A 568 12.38 -12.79 -16.55
N LEU A 569 12.62 -11.81 -15.69
CA LEU A 569 12.81 -12.02 -14.26
C LEU A 569 12.03 -10.95 -13.48
N ILE A 570 11.19 -11.37 -12.55
CA ILE A 570 10.48 -10.46 -11.64
C ILE A 570 10.72 -10.94 -10.22
N VAL A 571 11.46 -10.16 -9.44
CA VAL A 571 11.74 -10.46 -8.04
C VAL A 571 10.92 -9.57 -7.12
N CYS A 572 10.28 -10.16 -6.11
CA CYS A 572 9.48 -9.43 -5.14
C CYS A 572 10.17 -9.42 -3.78
N THR A 573 10.30 -8.23 -3.20
CA THR A 573 10.92 -8.02 -1.88
C THR A 573 9.98 -7.24 -0.97
N GLN A 574 10.06 -7.47 0.34
CA GLN A 574 9.33 -6.66 1.32
C GLN A 574 9.98 -5.30 1.51
N THR A 575 11.32 -5.24 1.47
CA THR A 575 12.07 -4.00 1.60
C THR A 575 12.69 -3.57 0.27
N PRO A 576 12.71 -2.26 -0.05
CA PRO A 576 13.51 -1.75 -1.16
C PRO A 576 15.00 -1.67 -0.79
N ASN A 577 15.35 -1.76 0.50
CA ASN A 577 16.73 -1.63 0.97
C ASN A 577 17.54 -2.87 0.62
N THR A 578 18.48 -2.72 -0.32
CA THR A 578 19.35 -3.81 -0.78
C THR A 578 20.35 -4.22 0.28
N ARG A 579 20.69 -3.37 1.27
CA ARG A 579 21.71 -3.70 2.29
C ARG A 579 21.39 -4.95 3.10
N GLN A 580 20.10 -5.27 3.27
CA GLN A 580 19.69 -6.49 3.97
C GLN A 580 20.00 -7.76 3.16
N LEU A 581 20.00 -7.65 1.83
CA LEU A 581 20.38 -8.69 0.89
C LEU A 581 21.91 -8.72 0.62
N MET A 582 22.61 -7.59 0.83
CA MET A 582 24.07 -7.45 0.63
C MET A 582 24.92 -8.01 1.78
N LYS A 583 24.38 -8.89 2.64
CA LYS A 583 25.19 -9.59 3.65
C LYS A 583 26.08 -10.66 3.02
N ASP A 584 25.81 -11.03 1.77
CA ASP A 584 26.59 -11.95 0.96
C ASP A 584 27.53 -11.12 0.06
N GLU A 585 28.83 -11.44 0.06
CA GLU A 585 29.87 -10.74 -0.72
C GLU A 585 29.58 -10.75 -2.24
N SER A 586 28.68 -11.63 -2.69
CA SER A 586 28.27 -11.77 -4.09
C SER A 586 27.27 -10.71 -4.59
N ILE A 587 26.66 -9.90 -3.72
CA ILE A 587 25.71 -8.84 -4.09
C ILE A 587 26.29 -7.46 -3.80
N ASP A 588 26.68 -6.77 -4.87
CA ASP A 588 27.01 -5.35 -4.80
C ASP A 588 25.83 -4.44 -5.21
N LYS A 589 26.02 -3.13 -5.12
CA LYS A 589 25.00 -2.16 -5.55
C LYS A 589 24.78 -2.22 -7.07
N ALA A 590 25.80 -2.62 -7.84
CA ALA A 590 25.74 -2.71 -9.29
C ALA A 590 24.85 -3.88 -9.77
N PHE A 591 24.75 -4.96 -9.00
CA PHE A 591 23.81 -6.06 -9.25
C PHE A 591 22.38 -5.53 -9.43
N TRP A 592 21.93 -4.65 -8.53
CA TRP A 592 20.58 -4.11 -8.53
C TRP A 592 20.32 -3.07 -9.63
N ASN A 593 21.37 -2.55 -10.27
CA ASN A 593 21.23 -1.65 -11.42
C ASN A 593 20.78 -2.38 -12.69
N ASN A 594 20.86 -3.72 -12.72
CA ASN A 594 20.32 -4.53 -13.82
C ASN A 594 18.79 -4.67 -13.74
N PHE A 595 18.17 -4.22 -12.65
CA PHE A 595 16.73 -4.27 -12.47
C PHE A 595 16.11 -2.89 -12.63
N THR A 596 14.99 -2.84 -13.33
CA THR A 596 14.04 -1.74 -13.17
C THR A 596 13.28 -1.95 -11.87
N GLN A 597 13.22 -0.94 -11.01
CA GLN A 597 12.58 -1.07 -9.70
C GLN A 597 11.22 -0.39 -9.70
N ILE A 598 10.22 -1.06 -9.16
CA ILE A 598 8.92 -0.48 -8.85
C ILE A 598 8.74 -0.57 -7.35
N VAL A 599 8.89 0.57 -6.68
CA VAL A 599 8.76 0.68 -5.23
C VAL A 599 7.37 1.20 -4.92
N VAL A 600 6.57 0.45 -4.17
CA VAL A 600 5.14 0.69 -4.03
C VAL A 600 4.82 1.34 -2.69
N GLU A 601 3.92 2.33 -2.70
CA GLU A 601 3.36 2.97 -1.50
C GLU A 601 4.44 3.50 -0.53
N ALA A 602 4.29 3.25 0.78
CA ALA A 602 5.14 3.79 1.83
C ALA A 602 6.63 3.40 1.70
N ASN A 603 6.95 2.30 1.01
CA ASN A 603 8.33 1.86 0.78
C ASN A 603 9.14 2.88 -0.02
N VAL A 604 8.49 3.78 -0.76
CA VAL A 604 9.18 4.83 -1.50
C VAL A 604 9.98 5.72 -0.55
N PHE A 605 9.48 6.01 0.65
CA PHE A 605 10.23 6.81 1.63
C PHE A 605 11.49 6.10 2.12
N ASP A 606 11.42 4.79 2.32
CA ASP A 606 12.60 3.98 2.69
C ASP A 606 13.61 3.92 1.54
N TYR A 607 13.13 3.79 0.29
CA TYR A 607 14.01 3.82 -0.88
C TYR A 607 14.72 5.17 -1.01
N LEU A 608 13.98 6.27 -0.93
CA LEU A 608 14.51 7.63 -1.08
C LEU A 608 15.43 8.01 0.09
N GLY A 609 15.09 7.62 1.32
CA GLY A 609 15.90 7.89 2.52
C GLY A 609 17.22 7.14 2.57
N ASN A 610 17.31 5.97 1.92
CA ASN A 610 18.55 5.18 1.84
C ASN A 610 19.41 5.51 0.61
N SER A 611 18.97 6.45 -0.24
CA SER A 611 19.75 6.88 -1.39
C SER A 611 20.89 7.80 -0.95
N ALA A 612 22.10 7.59 -1.49
CA ALA A 612 23.30 8.34 -1.11
C ALA A 612 23.21 9.85 -1.42
N ASP A 613 22.29 10.25 -2.32
CA ASP A 613 22.08 11.64 -2.75
C ASP A 613 20.85 12.28 -2.06
N GLY A 614 20.82 12.31 -0.72
CA GLY A 614 19.65 12.77 0.05
C GLY A 614 19.13 14.18 -0.27
N THR A 615 19.99 15.09 -0.75
CA THR A 615 19.61 16.45 -1.18
C THR A 615 18.97 16.49 -2.57
N LYS A 616 19.27 15.53 -3.46
CA LYS A 616 18.69 15.50 -4.82
C LYS A 616 17.26 14.97 -4.87
N PHE A 617 16.80 14.32 -3.80
CA PHE A 617 15.48 13.68 -3.75
C PHE A 617 14.45 14.39 -2.87
N THR A 618 14.78 15.56 -2.30
CA THR A 618 13.84 16.29 -1.43
C THR A 618 12.57 16.70 -2.19
N ASP A 619 12.69 17.19 -3.42
CA ASP A 619 11.54 17.52 -4.28
C ASP A 619 10.69 16.27 -4.59
N LEU A 620 11.32 15.19 -5.05
CA LEU A 620 10.63 13.93 -5.35
C LEU A 620 9.93 13.34 -4.10
N THR A 621 10.56 13.42 -2.93
CA THR A 621 9.99 12.98 -1.65
C THR A 621 8.76 13.81 -1.29
N ASN A 622 8.81 15.13 -1.49
CA ASN A 622 7.69 16.02 -1.22
C ASN A 622 6.52 15.80 -2.20
N LYS A 623 6.81 15.62 -3.49
CA LYS A 623 5.81 15.26 -4.51
C LYS A 623 5.16 13.91 -4.19
N PHE A 624 5.95 12.90 -3.86
CA PHE A 624 5.41 11.58 -3.50
C PHE A 624 4.57 11.64 -2.24
N ARG A 625 4.96 12.43 -1.23
CA ARG A 625 4.16 12.63 -0.02
C ARG A 625 2.79 13.24 -0.34
N GLN A 626 2.73 14.27 -1.17
CA GLN A 626 1.46 14.86 -1.61
C GLN A 626 0.55 13.85 -2.31
N VAL A 627 1.12 13.07 -3.23
CA VAL A 627 0.40 11.99 -3.93
C VAL A 627 -0.08 10.91 -2.96
N SER A 628 0.77 10.48 -2.04
CA SER A 628 0.45 9.43 -1.05
C SER A 628 -0.64 9.88 -0.08
N ASP A 629 -0.57 11.11 0.43
CA ASP A 629 -1.56 11.66 1.37
C ASP A 629 -2.92 11.81 0.69
N TRP A 630 -2.93 12.26 -0.57
CA TRP A 630 -4.15 12.32 -1.38
C TRP A 630 -4.74 10.92 -1.63
N CYS A 631 -3.92 9.95 -2.06
CA CYS A 631 -4.39 8.57 -2.26
C CYS A 631 -4.96 7.96 -0.98
N ASN A 632 -4.32 8.18 0.17
CA ASN A 632 -4.80 7.69 1.46
C ASN A 632 -6.16 8.28 1.83
N THR A 633 -6.39 9.56 1.50
CA THR A 633 -7.67 10.24 1.76
C THR A 633 -8.77 9.70 0.83
N GLU A 634 -8.52 9.65 -0.48
CA GLU A 634 -9.49 9.16 -1.46
C GLU A 634 -9.82 7.68 -1.29
N ASN A 635 -8.81 6.86 -0.94
CA ASN A 635 -9.00 5.44 -0.73
C ASN A 635 -9.86 5.10 0.51
N GLN A 636 -10.09 6.05 1.43
CA GLN A 636 -11.04 5.84 2.54
C GLN A 636 -12.47 5.71 2.04
N ALA A 637 -12.83 6.37 0.94
CA ALA A 637 -14.16 6.29 0.33
C ALA A 637 -14.32 5.08 -0.61
N ILE A 638 -13.23 4.36 -0.92
CA ILE A 638 -13.24 3.22 -1.84
C ILE A 638 -13.22 1.92 -1.02
N GLU A 639 -14.39 1.26 -0.91
CA GLU A 639 -14.52 -0.04 -0.22
C GLU A 639 -13.75 -1.16 -0.95
N ASP A 640 -13.79 -1.17 -2.28
CA ASP A 640 -13.18 -2.21 -3.11
C ASP A 640 -11.65 -2.01 -3.24
N GLU A 641 -10.89 -2.88 -2.58
CA GLU A 641 -9.41 -2.91 -2.64
C GLU A 641 -8.85 -2.93 -4.07
N ALA A 642 -9.54 -3.55 -5.02
CA ALA A 642 -9.08 -3.63 -6.42
C ALA A 642 -9.12 -2.26 -7.13
N ARG A 643 -9.95 -1.33 -6.65
CA ARG A 643 -10.16 0.01 -7.21
C ARG A 643 -9.36 1.11 -6.53
N LYS A 644 -8.69 0.80 -5.42
CA LYS A 644 -7.88 1.79 -4.68
C LYS A 644 -6.71 2.30 -5.51
N TYR A 645 -6.46 3.60 -5.40
CA TYR A 645 -5.30 4.26 -5.99
C TYR A 645 -4.01 3.78 -5.32
N ARG A 646 -3.05 3.35 -6.13
CA ARG A 646 -1.76 2.81 -5.64
C ARG A 646 -0.61 3.61 -6.25
N PRO A 647 -0.03 4.57 -5.52
CA PRO A 647 1.14 5.28 -5.98
C PRO A 647 2.38 4.39 -5.87
N ALA A 648 3.26 4.48 -6.86
CA ALA A 648 4.55 3.83 -6.84
C ALA A 648 5.64 4.73 -7.42
N LEU A 649 6.89 4.46 -7.08
CA LEU A 649 8.05 5.05 -7.72
C LEU A 649 8.62 4.05 -8.72
N TYR A 650 8.61 4.43 -10.00
CA TYR A 650 9.34 3.74 -11.06
C TYR A 650 10.78 4.22 -11.08
N VAL A 651 11.74 3.30 -11.04
CA VAL A 651 13.17 3.60 -11.14
C VAL A 651 13.77 2.76 -12.26
N GLY A 652 13.98 3.41 -13.40
CA GLY A 652 14.74 2.87 -14.52
C GLY A 652 16.18 3.41 -14.55
N LYS A 653 16.97 2.96 -15.53
CA LYS A 653 18.40 3.30 -15.68
C LYS A 653 18.70 4.81 -15.57
N ASN A 654 17.89 5.64 -16.19
CA ASN A 654 18.09 7.11 -16.25
C ASN A 654 16.86 7.90 -15.78
N ARG A 655 15.87 7.24 -15.16
CA ARG A 655 14.57 7.85 -14.93
C ARG A 655 13.99 7.44 -13.59
N ARG A 656 13.41 8.41 -12.89
CA ARG A 656 12.66 8.21 -11.65
C ARG A 656 11.36 8.99 -11.78
N ASP A 657 10.24 8.29 -11.88
CA ASP A 657 8.92 8.91 -11.97
C ASP A 657 8.00 8.34 -10.90
N ILE A 658 7.17 9.21 -10.34
CA ILE A 658 6.01 8.77 -9.59
C ILE A 658 5.00 8.28 -10.62
N ILE A 659 4.44 7.10 -10.40
CA ILE A 659 3.46 6.48 -11.29
C ILE A 659 2.21 6.12 -10.49
N GLN A 660 1.06 6.26 -11.12
CA GLN A 660 -0.15 5.58 -10.66
C GLN A 660 -0.13 4.16 -11.23
N LEU A 661 -0.15 3.16 -10.36
CA LEU A 661 -0.29 1.78 -10.82
C LEU A 661 -1.69 1.57 -11.44
N PRO A 662 -1.78 0.80 -12.53
CA PRO A 662 -3.06 0.35 -13.07
C PRO A 662 -3.90 -0.37 -12.01
N LEU A 663 -5.22 -0.30 -12.16
CA LEU A 663 -6.12 -1.01 -11.26
C LEU A 663 -5.91 -2.53 -11.39
N LEU A 664 -6.22 -3.28 -10.33
CA LEU A 664 -6.07 -4.73 -10.36
C LEU A 664 -7.01 -5.32 -11.44
N GLY A 665 -6.44 -6.12 -12.34
CA GLY A 665 -7.18 -6.76 -13.43
C GLY A 665 -7.40 -5.88 -14.67
N GLU A 666 -6.91 -4.63 -14.69
CA GLU A 666 -7.06 -3.71 -15.83
C GLU A 666 -6.49 -4.30 -17.12
N TYR A 667 -5.34 -4.97 -17.04
CA TYR A 667 -4.71 -5.62 -18.19
C TYR A 667 -5.12 -7.08 -18.41
N GLY A 668 -6.18 -7.55 -17.74
CA GLY A 668 -6.80 -8.83 -18.06
C GLY A 668 -5.92 -10.06 -17.86
N PHE A 669 -4.81 -9.97 -17.13
CA PHE A 669 -3.99 -11.15 -16.78
C PHE A 669 -4.82 -12.21 -16.04
N ASP A 670 -5.79 -11.78 -15.22
CA ASP A 670 -6.74 -12.67 -14.54
C ASP A 670 -7.91 -13.14 -15.44
N LYS A 671 -7.97 -12.66 -16.69
CA LYS A 671 -8.98 -13.00 -17.72
C LYS A 671 -8.40 -13.88 -18.83
N LEU A 672 -7.20 -14.46 -18.63
CA LEU A 672 -6.60 -15.34 -19.61
C LEU A 672 -7.45 -16.60 -19.77
N ASP A 673 -7.80 -16.89 -21.02
CA ASP A 673 -8.51 -18.12 -21.37
C ASP A 673 -7.56 -19.31 -21.21
N ALA A 674 -7.98 -20.31 -20.43
CA ALA A 674 -7.24 -21.55 -20.25
C ALA A 674 -7.09 -22.34 -21.56
N ALA A 675 -7.93 -22.06 -22.56
CA ALA A 675 -7.91 -22.70 -23.88
C ALA A 675 -6.95 -22.02 -24.90
N GLU A 676 -6.44 -20.82 -24.59
CA GLU A 676 -5.46 -20.15 -25.45
C GLU A 676 -4.05 -20.74 -25.27
N PRO A 677 -3.11 -20.57 -26.24
CA PRO A 677 -1.84 -21.31 -26.30
C PRO A 677 -0.79 -20.76 -25.31
N TYR A 678 -1.19 -20.61 -24.06
CA TYR A 678 -0.31 -20.35 -22.93
C TYR A 678 0.12 -21.69 -22.34
N ASP A 679 1.39 -22.00 -22.48
CA ASP A 679 1.98 -23.23 -21.92
C ASP A 679 2.27 -23.01 -20.43
N PHE A 680 1.19 -22.90 -19.64
CA PHE A 680 1.23 -22.92 -18.19
C PHE A 680 1.17 -24.39 -17.77
N GLU A 681 2.29 -24.94 -17.31
CA GLU A 681 2.25 -26.21 -16.58
C GLU A 681 1.38 -26.01 -15.32
N GLY A 682 0.17 -26.59 -15.32
CA GLY A 682 -0.78 -26.47 -14.22
C GLY A 682 -1.48 -25.12 -14.16
N PHE A 683 -2.42 -24.88 -15.08
CA PHE A 683 -3.49 -23.91 -14.84
C PHE A 683 -4.34 -24.42 -13.68
N ASN A 684 -3.96 -24.07 -12.45
CA ASN A 684 -4.77 -24.34 -11.28
C ASN A 684 -5.94 -23.35 -11.29
N ALA A 685 -7.06 -23.77 -11.89
CA ALA A 685 -8.35 -23.38 -11.38
C ALA A 685 -8.47 -23.96 -9.95
N TYR A 686 -7.84 -23.33 -8.97
CA TYR A 686 -8.22 -23.58 -7.59
C TYR A 686 -9.68 -23.15 -7.48
N ASP A 687 -10.58 -24.14 -7.41
CA ASP A 687 -11.93 -23.94 -6.89
C ASP A 687 -11.77 -23.53 -5.43
N TYR A 688 -11.66 -22.23 -5.18
CA TYR A 688 -11.75 -21.71 -3.83
C TYR A 688 -13.14 -22.11 -3.30
N PRO A 689 -13.23 -22.78 -2.14
CA PRO A 689 -14.49 -23.29 -1.59
C PRO A 689 -15.45 -22.19 -1.09
N ASP A 690 -15.19 -20.93 -1.43
CA ASP A 690 -15.98 -19.76 -1.06
C ASP A 690 -15.84 -18.74 -2.21
N PRO A 691 -16.92 -18.14 -2.75
CA PRO A 691 -16.83 -17.12 -3.78
C PRO A 691 -16.30 -15.83 -3.16
N ARG A 692 -14.99 -15.78 -2.89
CA ARG A 692 -14.25 -14.63 -2.34
C ARG A 692 -13.19 -14.07 -3.28
N SER A 693 -13.29 -14.36 -4.57
CA SER A 693 -12.41 -13.79 -5.57
C SER A 693 -13.21 -12.88 -6.50
N LEU A 694 -12.55 -11.81 -6.94
CA LEU A 694 -12.82 -10.83 -8.01
C LEU A 694 -14.10 -10.98 -8.87
N ASP A 695 -14.54 -12.19 -9.21
CA ASP A 695 -15.71 -12.50 -10.03
C ASP A 695 -17.04 -12.06 -9.38
N VAL A 696 -17.14 -12.07 -8.04
CA VAL A 696 -18.30 -11.48 -7.32
C VAL A 696 -18.28 -9.94 -7.41
N CYS A 697 -17.12 -9.32 -7.26
CA CYS A 697 -16.97 -7.86 -7.38
C CYS A 697 -17.19 -7.37 -8.83
N LEU A 698 -16.79 -8.16 -9.83
CA LEU A 698 -17.01 -7.87 -11.24
C LEU A 698 -18.45 -8.16 -11.68
N GLY A 699 -19.10 -9.18 -11.13
CA GLY A 699 -20.52 -9.49 -11.36
C GLY A 699 -21.48 -8.46 -10.73
N GLN A 700 -21.14 -7.91 -9.56
CA GLN A 700 -21.92 -6.85 -8.90
C GLN A 700 -21.81 -5.49 -9.59
N ALA A 701 -20.74 -5.24 -10.37
CA ALA A 701 -20.60 -4.02 -11.16
C ALA A 701 -21.58 -3.94 -12.35
N GLN A 702 -22.28 -5.03 -12.69
CA GLN A 702 -23.23 -5.08 -13.80
C GLN A 702 -24.70 -4.94 -13.36
N ASN A 703 -25.02 -4.88 -12.05
CA ASN A 703 -26.39 -4.68 -11.56
C ASN A 703 -26.39 -3.93 -10.20
N PRO A 704 -26.74 -2.62 -10.17
CA PRO A 704 -26.64 -1.80 -8.95
C PRO A 704 -27.70 -2.07 -7.87
N THR A 705 -28.65 -2.96 -8.11
CA THR A 705 -29.83 -3.12 -7.26
C THR A 705 -29.84 -4.49 -6.58
N GLN A 706 -29.20 -4.56 -5.41
CA GLN A 706 -29.61 -5.33 -4.22
C GLN A 706 -28.43 -5.42 -3.22
N ARG A 707 -28.42 -4.51 -2.24
CA ARG A 707 -27.57 -4.61 -1.04
C ARG A 707 -28.35 -5.38 0.04
N GLY A 708 -27.81 -6.51 0.47
CA GLY A 708 -28.16 -7.21 1.70
C GLY A 708 -26.87 -7.57 2.44
N THR A 709 -26.69 -6.99 3.60
CA THR A 709 -25.50 -7.07 4.47
C THR A 709 -25.37 -8.46 5.09
N ASN A 710 -24.19 -9.10 4.99
CA ASN A 710 -23.78 -10.18 5.89
C ASN A 710 -22.29 -10.05 6.20
N SER A 711 -22.00 -9.74 7.48
CA SER A 711 -20.68 -9.73 8.10
C SER A 711 -20.46 -11.06 8.82
N ALA A 712 -19.38 -11.78 8.50
CA ALA A 712 -18.95 -12.96 9.24
C ALA A 712 -17.83 -12.59 10.22
N GLN A 713 -18.11 -12.84 11.51
CA GLN A 713 -17.19 -12.77 12.65
C GLN A 713 -16.13 -13.90 12.59
N SER A 714 -14.94 -13.59 13.10
CA SER A 714 -13.83 -14.52 13.27
C SER A 714 -13.81 -15.09 14.69
N ASP A 715 -13.98 -16.40 14.83
CA ASP A 715 -13.73 -17.12 16.08
C ASP A 715 -12.26 -17.56 16.19
N THR A 716 -11.54 -17.04 17.17
CA THR A 716 -10.28 -17.61 17.66
C THR A 716 -10.51 -18.24 19.03
N LYS A 717 -10.62 -19.57 19.08
CA LYS A 717 -10.54 -20.36 20.32
C LYS A 717 -9.09 -20.77 20.59
N ALA A 718 -8.51 -20.22 21.65
CA ALA A 718 -7.27 -20.69 22.24
C ALA A 718 -7.48 -22.05 22.91
N LYS A 719 -6.66 -23.05 22.56
CA LYS A 719 -6.48 -24.29 23.32
C LYS A 719 -5.06 -24.29 23.90
N SER A 720 -4.99 -24.31 25.22
CA SER A 720 -3.81 -24.51 26.06
C SER A 720 -3.39 -25.98 26.10
N SER A 721 -2.08 -26.27 26.02
CA SER A 721 -1.33 -27.41 26.60
C SER A 721 0.15 -27.32 26.17
N PRO A 722 1.10 -28.09 26.74
CA PRO A 722 1.72 -27.93 28.06
C PRO A 722 3.24 -27.63 27.97
N LYS A 723 3.84 -27.26 29.10
CA LYS A 723 5.30 -27.14 29.31
C LYS A 723 6.06 -28.38 28.85
N PRO A 724 7.25 -28.23 28.24
CA PRO A 724 8.30 -29.23 28.32
C PRO A 724 9.46 -28.79 29.20
N GLU A 725 10.04 -29.81 29.82
CA GLU A 725 11.11 -29.80 30.79
C GLU A 725 12.48 -29.42 30.18
N LYS A 726 13.40 -29.05 31.08
CA LYS A 726 14.83 -28.87 30.81
C LYS A 726 15.45 -30.13 30.19
N PRO A 727 16.52 -29.94 29.41
CA PRO A 727 17.74 -30.68 29.76
C PRO A 727 19.01 -29.84 29.76
N CYS A 728 19.80 -30.14 30.79
CA CYS A 728 21.24 -30.39 30.84
C CYS A 728 22.26 -29.42 30.21
N GLN A 729 23.21 -29.09 31.08
CA GLN A 729 24.45 -28.37 30.89
C GLN A 729 25.42 -29.12 29.96
N GLY A 730 26.12 -28.36 29.12
CA GLY A 730 27.33 -28.78 28.42
C GLY A 730 28.28 -27.59 28.33
N ASN A 731 29.43 -27.70 29.00
CA ASN A 731 30.47 -26.68 29.10
C ASN A 731 31.15 -26.42 27.75
N ALA A 732 31.39 -25.15 27.42
CA ALA A 732 32.49 -24.74 26.54
C ALA A 732 33.06 -23.40 27.01
N ALA A 733 34.35 -23.43 27.35
CA ALA A 733 35.11 -22.36 27.96
C ALA A 733 35.18 -21.09 27.10
N ARG A 734 35.07 -19.92 27.75
CA ARG A 734 35.54 -18.64 27.19
C ARG A 734 36.05 -17.71 28.28
N ASN A 735 37.38 -17.57 28.27
CA ASN A 735 38.21 -16.44 28.68
C ASN A 735 37.59 -15.39 29.60
N SER A 736 38.05 -15.43 30.86
CA SER A 736 37.94 -14.37 31.86
C SER A 736 38.64 -13.09 31.37
N LEU A 737 37.86 -12.12 30.89
CA LEU A 737 38.26 -10.73 30.80
C LEU A 737 37.71 -9.97 32.00
N VAL A 738 38.64 -9.32 32.70
CA VAL A 738 38.50 -8.45 33.86
C VAL A 738 37.15 -7.71 33.91
N SER A 739 36.36 -8.00 34.94
CA SER A 739 35.09 -7.35 35.25
C SER A 739 35.28 -5.84 35.49
N GLN A 740 34.99 -5.01 34.48
CA GLN A 740 34.87 -3.56 34.66
C GLN A 740 33.66 -3.24 35.54
N LYS A 741 33.87 -2.47 36.62
CA LYS A 741 32.81 -1.90 37.46
C LYS A 741 31.80 -1.18 36.55
N THR A 742 30.55 -1.64 36.56
CA THR A 742 29.49 -1.06 35.74
C THR A 742 28.93 0.18 36.43
N GLU A 743 29.06 1.33 35.78
CA GLU A 743 28.54 2.60 36.28
C GLU A 743 26.99 2.54 36.33
N LYS A 744 26.42 2.94 37.48
CA LYS A 744 24.97 2.97 37.72
C LYS A 744 24.46 4.40 37.63
N CYS A 745 23.24 4.55 37.15
CA CYS A 745 22.54 5.82 37.08
C CYS A 745 22.35 6.38 38.50
N PRO A 746 22.79 7.61 38.79
CA PRO A 746 22.68 8.19 40.12
C PRO A 746 21.24 8.47 40.55
N ILE A 747 20.30 8.51 39.59
CA ILE A 747 18.89 8.80 39.84
C ILE A 747 18.11 7.52 40.15
N CYS A 748 18.25 6.47 39.34
CA CYS A 748 17.41 5.27 39.44
C CYS A 748 18.20 3.97 39.70
N GLY A 749 19.50 4.05 39.96
CA GLY A 749 20.37 2.90 40.28
C GLY A 749 20.57 1.89 39.14
N SER A 750 19.98 2.12 37.97
CA SER A 750 20.04 1.21 36.82
C SER A 750 21.34 1.33 36.06
N ARG A 751 21.77 0.26 35.39
CA ARG A 751 23.02 0.25 34.63
C ARG A 751 23.02 1.31 33.52
N LEU A 752 24.11 2.07 33.42
CA LEU A 752 24.34 3.01 32.33
C LEU A 752 24.96 2.29 31.13
N HIS A 753 24.56 2.71 29.92
CA HIS A 753 25.07 2.17 28.66
C HIS A 753 25.92 3.20 27.93
N SER A 754 27.07 2.78 27.39
CA SER A 754 27.91 3.64 26.55
C SER A 754 27.18 4.05 25.27
N ASN A 755 27.26 5.33 24.95
CA ASN A 755 26.71 5.96 23.75
C ASN A 755 27.79 6.70 22.93
N GLY A 756 29.04 6.23 23.02
CA GLY A 756 30.17 6.77 22.27
C GLY A 756 30.97 7.84 23.04
N ILE A 757 31.98 8.40 22.36
CA ILE A 757 32.84 9.47 22.89
C ILE A 757 32.36 10.80 22.29
N VAL A 758 32.21 11.81 23.13
CA VAL A 758 31.79 13.14 22.71
C VAL A 758 32.90 13.78 21.88
N LYS A 759 32.58 14.21 20.65
CA LYS A 759 33.59 14.70 19.70
C LYS A 759 33.91 16.19 19.83
N SER A 760 33.04 16.98 20.47
CA SER A 760 33.17 18.44 20.55
C SER A 760 32.36 19.02 21.71
N GLY A 761 32.72 20.24 22.16
CA GLY A 761 32.07 20.95 23.26
C GLY A 761 32.68 20.65 24.65
N LYS A 762 31.98 21.06 25.71
CA LYS A 762 32.45 21.01 27.11
C LYS A 762 32.86 19.61 27.59
N HIS A 763 32.30 18.57 27.00
CA HIS A 763 32.56 17.17 27.35
C HIS A 763 33.40 16.44 26.29
N ALA A 764 34.07 17.16 25.37
CA ALA A 764 34.87 16.54 24.31
C ALA A 764 35.94 15.59 24.89
N GLY A 765 35.98 14.36 24.38
CA GLY A 765 36.87 13.30 24.86
C GLY A 765 36.31 12.47 26.02
N GLU A 766 35.18 12.86 26.63
CA GLU A 766 34.51 12.06 27.66
C GLU A 766 33.59 10.99 27.03
N ARG A 767 33.40 9.89 27.75
CA ARG A 767 32.47 8.82 27.36
C ARG A 767 31.05 9.24 27.72
N GLN A 768 30.18 9.31 26.72
CA GLN A 768 28.76 9.57 26.92
C GLN A 768 28.07 8.28 27.39
N LEU A 769 27.32 8.36 28.48
CA LEU A 769 26.58 7.25 29.08
C LEU A 769 25.09 7.59 29.15
N ILE A 770 24.22 6.62 28.84
CA ILE A 770 22.77 6.83 28.83
C ILE A 770 22.05 5.82 29.73
N CYS A 771 21.13 6.32 30.55
CA CYS A 771 20.17 5.50 31.28
C CYS A 771 18.95 5.17 30.42
N ARG A 772 18.70 3.88 30.17
CA ARG A 772 17.56 3.41 29.36
C ARG A 772 16.38 2.89 30.19
N ASN A 773 16.39 3.09 31.52
CA ASN A 773 15.29 2.62 32.36
C ASN A 773 14.00 3.41 32.04
N SER A 774 12.91 2.68 31.78
CA SER A 774 11.57 3.21 31.52
C SER A 774 10.99 3.97 32.72
N LYS A 775 11.43 3.68 33.95
CA LYS A 775 11.02 4.38 35.17
C LYS A 775 11.66 5.78 35.34
N HIS A 776 12.63 6.15 34.49
CA HIS A 776 13.26 7.46 34.55
C HIS A 776 12.35 8.52 33.90
N THR A 777 11.68 9.31 34.73
CA THR A 777 10.75 10.37 34.28
C THR A 777 11.49 11.65 33.90
N ARG A 778 10.84 12.52 33.11
CA ARG A 778 11.42 13.80 32.64
C ARG A 778 11.67 14.80 33.76
N LYS A 779 10.92 14.70 34.88
CA LYS A 779 11.08 15.53 36.09
C LYS A 779 12.32 15.17 36.91
N MET A 780 12.91 13.99 36.70
CA MET A 780 14.06 13.52 37.48
C MET A 780 15.41 14.01 36.93
N GLY A 781 15.45 14.60 35.72
CA GLY A 781 16.66 15.18 35.12
C GLY A 781 17.12 14.49 33.83
N SER A 782 18.35 14.79 33.42
CA SER A 782 19.00 14.25 32.21
C SER A 782 19.21 12.73 32.29
N LYS A 783 18.88 12.01 31.21
CA LYS A 783 19.22 10.57 31.05
C LYS A 783 20.66 10.35 30.57
N THR A 784 21.42 11.41 30.35
CA THR A 784 22.76 11.40 29.80
C THR A 784 23.77 11.86 30.84
N TYR A 785 24.84 11.10 30.98
CA TYR A 785 25.95 11.32 31.89
C TYR A 785 27.27 11.25 31.12
N TYR A 786 28.32 11.82 31.68
CA TYR A 786 29.65 11.85 31.08
C TYR A 786 30.68 11.35 32.09
N SER A 787 31.58 10.47 31.67
CA SER A 787 32.68 9.99 32.50
C SER A 787 34.01 10.07 31.76
N ALA A 788 35.07 10.40 32.50
CA ALA A 788 36.43 10.44 31.97
C ALA A 788 36.87 9.03 31.54
N ILE A 789 37.49 8.92 30.38
CA ILE A 789 38.03 7.64 29.88
C ILE A 789 39.32 7.34 30.67
N PRO A 790 39.43 6.20 31.36
CA PRO A 790 40.68 5.83 32.03
C PRO A 790 41.83 5.76 31.02
N ALA A 791 43.00 6.30 31.37
CA ALA A 791 44.15 6.46 30.47
C ALA A 791 44.57 5.16 29.74
N ALA A 792 44.32 4.00 30.33
CA ALA A 792 44.60 2.69 29.73
C ALA A 792 43.69 2.31 28.53
N GLN A 793 42.52 2.94 28.37
CA GLN A 793 41.54 2.61 27.33
C GLN A 793 41.63 3.52 26.09
N ALA A 794 42.24 4.72 26.21
CA ALA A 794 42.34 5.71 25.13
C ALA A 794 43.22 5.23 23.94
N VAL A 795 44.07 4.23 24.15
CA VAL A 795 45.00 3.68 23.15
C VAL A 795 44.32 2.65 22.21
N LEU A 796 43.19 2.07 22.60
CA LEU A 796 42.50 1.05 21.80
C LEU A 796 41.47 1.63 20.82
N ASP A 797 40.88 2.78 21.12
CA ASP A 797 39.80 3.39 20.33
C ASP A 797 40.30 4.45 19.32
N SER A 798 41.61 4.72 19.26
CA SER A 798 42.24 5.71 18.38
C SER A 798 42.98 5.05 17.21
N ARG A 799 42.26 4.32 16.34
CA ARG A 799 42.79 3.96 15.00
C ARG A 799 42.35 5.02 13.98
N PRO A 800 43.28 5.66 13.24
CA PRO A 800 42.93 6.62 12.20
C PRO A 800 42.30 5.91 11.00
N VAL A 801 41.21 6.49 10.49
CA VAL A 801 40.60 6.13 9.21
C VAL A 801 41.53 6.62 8.10
N MET A 802 42.08 5.71 7.31
CA MET A 802 42.81 6.04 6.08
C MET A 802 41.85 6.70 5.07
N PRO A 803 42.30 7.73 4.32
CA PRO A 803 41.46 8.38 3.33
C PRO A 803 41.27 7.48 2.10
N GLY A 804 40.01 7.37 1.65
CA GLY A 804 39.59 6.74 0.41
C GLY A 804 38.47 7.54 -0.23
#